data_AF-I8AC86-F1
#
_entry.id   AF-I8AC86-F1
#
_cell.length_a   1.000
_cell.length_b   1.000
_cell.length_c   1.000
_cell.angle_alpha   90.00
_cell.angle_beta   90.00
_cell.angle_gamma   90.00
#
_symmetry.space_group_name_H-M   'P 1'
#
loop_
_entity.id
_entity.type
_entity.pdbx_description
1 polymer ?
#
loop_
_entity_poly.entity_id
_entity_poly.type
_entity_poly.pdbx_seq_one_letter_code
_entity_poly.pdbx_strand_id
1 'polypeptide(L)'
;MGMHHAIYGERSLILLLEQVAKVYSGKPIESRPAVTPFIEYLIRLDPASGSRLLAKHLRDALNLFSNKVSDYRLNHAKGSPCNRPIDQCAGPSITTMPFRVKVCPQRCAQDALSDIQHLSADWVAHGHYGFPNLKNLSPEYSAAYQLHNLLRNGYPPVVECFLDTAAVNFKANFDSGALHCHQVTKILSQFAHILSCILVPPHCALEEIYTMGPEDTTCLKNWNQIRSEPGEDCIHDVIEIHATALPDEPANSSWDGDLTYEQLSSLSSKLAELLVEQSFGPEVVVPIYTERSRWTAVAMLAVLKAGGAFLLLDPAHSNSRIEAIYRTVEAPLIASVKPCNAAYMVFTSGSTGTPKGVVIEHSLFATNALTRSRSQVLPAKARVLQRASPAFDASIAEILFTLVAGGCVCVPREVDRHTNIVEYVRHFAVNVLYLTPSVARGLKLDQLPYLKALILVGEPMNEVDIATWAGHVDLVNAYGLSECSIETSFLQPVPISTDHRNIGIAPCASCWTVDPENHNTLLPIVAVCELLVEGPIVGRGYIRGGQPHGIYKTDDLVQYAPQLNGFLLYHGRTDTQVKLRGQRIQLGEVEHCIYRCAGNTLKTAIVELVTVDDKPSALVAFLLTAEDGTTGVPNSGDILRSSTPQFRPLVQDVRRSLENQVSSYMTPARFLPLSYVPKSLTGKTDRKYLRETAGRLPLTPTDEVTGIIVQRAPVSEPERILQEVVGDVLQLNMNAVGLDSNLFHLGGNSLAAIKLISRLRRLGWHNLRRTDFHQHPVLSHLALKLGESAQLQTPPEGESASSTRVSWEPLESFRAMREFLGHDR
;
A
#
# COMPACT_ATOMS: atom_id res chain seq x y z
N MET A 1 -45.51 17.23 19.56
CA MET A 1 -46.37 17.02 18.37
C MET A 1 -45.52 17.29 17.13
N GLY A 2 -45.14 16.25 16.38
CA GLY A 2 -44.42 16.44 15.12
C GLY A 2 -45.40 16.66 13.97
N MET A 3 -45.17 17.68 13.14
CA MET A 3 -45.93 17.84 11.90
C MET A 3 -45.33 16.92 10.82
N HIS A 4 -46.18 16.24 10.05
CA HIS A 4 -45.71 15.30 9.03
C HIS A 4 -45.22 16.05 7.78
N HIS A 5 -44.02 15.73 7.30
CA HIS A 5 -43.37 16.40 6.16
C HIS A 5 -44.15 16.32 4.84
N ALA A 6 -45.05 15.32 4.71
CA ALA A 6 -45.96 15.21 3.56
C ALA A 6 -47.04 16.30 3.51
N ILE A 7 -47.28 16.98 4.64
CA ILE A 7 -48.31 18.03 4.77
C ILE A 7 -47.64 19.40 4.94
N TYR A 8 -46.57 19.47 5.73
CA TYR A 8 -45.85 20.71 6.01
C TYR A 8 -44.40 20.61 5.54
N GLY A 9 -44.04 21.43 4.55
CA GLY A 9 -42.64 21.72 4.23
C GLY A 9 -42.09 22.83 5.15
N GLU A 10 -40.78 23.06 5.08
CA GLU A 10 -40.08 24.08 5.88
C GLU A 10 -40.67 25.49 5.69
N ARG A 11 -40.95 25.87 4.43
CA ARG A 11 -41.61 27.14 4.11
C ARG A 11 -43.04 27.22 4.66
N SER A 12 -43.81 26.14 4.55
CA SER A 12 -45.19 26.06 5.04
C SER A 12 -45.24 26.24 6.57
N LEU A 13 -44.22 25.74 7.27
CA LEU A 13 -44.09 25.89 8.71
C LEU A 13 -43.78 27.35 9.11
N ILE A 14 -42.85 28.02 8.42
CA ILE A 14 -42.56 29.45 8.64
C ILE A 14 -43.83 30.29 8.45
N LEU A 15 -44.51 30.05 7.33
CA LEU A 15 -45.77 30.70 7.01
C LEU A 15 -46.81 30.47 8.13
N LEU A 16 -46.96 29.24 8.62
CA LEU A 16 -47.87 28.93 9.73
C LEU A 16 -47.48 29.68 11.02
N LEU A 17 -46.19 29.70 11.37
CA LEU A 17 -45.68 30.40 12.55
C LEU A 17 -45.92 31.91 12.48
N GLU A 18 -45.78 32.54 11.30
CA GLU A 18 -46.12 33.95 11.08
C GLU A 18 -47.60 34.24 11.35
N GLN A 19 -48.51 33.36 10.90
CA GLN A 19 -49.94 33.52 11.15
C GLN A 19 -50.27 33.30 12.63
N VAL A 20 -49.66 32.30 13.27
CA VAL A 20 -49.78 32.09 14.72
C VAL A 20 -49.31 33.33 15.49
N ALA A 21 -48.17 33.91 15.13
CA ALA A 21 -47.65 35.13 15.75
C ALA A 21 -48.59 36.33 15.56
N LYS A 22 -49.23 36.48 14.38
CA LYS A 22 -50.25 37.51 14.14
C LYS A 22 -51.47 37.33 15.05
N VAL A 23 -51.98 36.10 15.20
CA VAL A 23 -53.10 35.79 16.11
C VAL A 23 -52.75 36.13 17.55
N TYR A 24 -51.58 35.71 18.02
CA TYR A 24 -51.12 36.00 19.39
C TYR A 24 -50.90 37.50 19.66
N SER A 25 -50.58 38.28 18.63
CA SER A 25 -50.38 39.74 18.74
C SER A 25 -51.65 40.56 18.44
N GLY A 26 -52.81 39.91 18.30
CA GLY A 26 -54.09 40.58 18.02
C GLY A 26 -54.17 41.20 16.62
N LYS A 27 -53.27 40.83 15.71
CA LYS A 27 -53.26 41.30 14.32
C LYS A 27 -54.17 40.42 13.44
N PRO A 28 -54.81 40.98 12.40
CA PRO A 28 -55.66 40.22 11.50
C PRO A 28 -54.85 39.17 10.71
N ILE A 29 -55.48 38.02 10.47
CA ILE A 29 -54.90 36.93 9.67
C ILE A 29 -55.13 37.25 8.18
N GLU A 30 -54.11 37.06 7.36
CA GLU A 30 -54.21 37.16 5.91
C GLU A 30 -54.72 35.85 5.30
N SER A 31 -55.65 35.96 4.35
CA SER A 31 -56.08 34.81 3.53
C SER A 31 -54.93 34.32 2.66
N ARG A 32 -54.70 33.01 2.63
CA ARG A 32 -53.64 32.38 1.83
C ARG A 32 -54.22 31.49 0.74
N PRO A 33 -53.56 31.40 -0.42
CA PRO A 33 -54.01 30.57 -1.53
C PRO A 33 -54.05 29.08 -1.16
N ALA A 34 -55.08 28.37 -1.65
CA ALA A 34 -55.18 26.92 -1.52
C ALA A 34 -54.08 26.22 -2.34
N VAL A 35 -53.65 25.04 -1.93
CA VAL A 35 -52.69 24.21 -2.69
C VAL A 35 -53.33 23.54 -3.91
N THR A 36 -54.67 23.45 -3.97
CA THR A 36 -55.43 22.77 -5.03
C THR A 36 -55.07 23.23 -6.46
N PRO A 37 -54.98 24.53 -6.78
CA PRO A 37 -54.59 24.99 -8.12
C PRO A 37 -53.17 24.57 -8.52
N PHE A 38 -52.28 24.37 -7.54
CA PHE A 38 -50.94 23.85 -7.79
C PHE A 38 -50.98 22.35 -8.10
N ILE A 39 -51.77 21.56 -7.36
CA ILE A 39 -51.99 20.13 -7.66
C ILE A 39 -52.60 19.95 -9.05
N GLU A 40 -53.60 20.75 -9.41
CA GLU A 40 -54.21 20.73 -10.75
C GLU A 40 -53.21 21.08 -11.85
N TYR A 41 -52.30 22.02 -11.59
CA TYR A 41 -51.21 22.34 -12.50
C TYR A 41 -50.26 21.16 -12.68
N LEU A 42 -49.85 20.50 -11.58
CA LEU A 42 -48.98 19.31 -11.63
C LEU A 42 -49.60 18.17 -12.46
N ILE A 43 -50.91 17.94 -12.31
CA ILE A 43 -51.65 16.91 -13.06
C ILE A 43 -51.65 17.18 -14.57
N ARG A 44 -51.57 18.45 -14.99
CA ARG A 44 -51.59 18.84 -16.42
C ARG A 44 -50.22 18.80 -17.10
N LEU A 45 -49.14 18.57 -16.35
CA LEU A 45 -47.79 18.53 -16.91
C LEU A 45 -47.51 17.19 -17.59
N ASP A 46 -46.86 17.23 -18.76
CA ASP A 46 -46.41 16.03 -19.48
C ASP A 46 -45.29 15.33 -18.69
N PRO A 47 -45.51 14.13 -18.14
CA PRO A 47 -44.47 13.37 -17.42
C PRO A 47 -43.29 13.02 -18.32
N ALA A 48 -43.50 12.89 -19.64
CA ALA A 48 -42.46 12.55 -20.59
C ALA A 48 -41.51 13.73 -20.89
N SER A 49 -41.94 14.96 -20.64
CA SER A 49 -41.12 16.17 -20.81
C SER A 49 -40.00 16.23 -19.77
N GLY A 50 -40.34 16.01 -18.49
CA GLY A 50 -39.38 15.94 -17.40
C GLY A 50 -38.39 14.78 -17.56
N SER A 51 -38.86 13.60 -17.99
CA SER A 51 -38.00 12.43 -18.19
C SER A 51 -36.98 12.61 -19.32
N ARG A 52 -37.40 13.18 -20.46
CA ARG A 52 -36.50 13.46 -21.61
C ARG A 52 -35.42 14.47 -21.26
N LEU A 53 -35.77 15.52 -20.51
CA LEU A 53 -34.80 16.54 -20.10
C LEU A 53 -33.78 15.97 -19.12
N LEU A 54 -34.22 15.19 -18.13
CA LEU A 54 -33.31 14.54 -17.19
C LEU A 54 -32.41 13.53 -17.89
N ALA A 55 -32.97 12.68 -18.77
CA ALA A 55 -32.20 11.74 -19.56
C ALA A 55 -31.20 12.43 -20.50
N LYS A 56 -31.47 13.66 -20.96
CA LYS A 56 -30.51 14.49 -21.70
C LYS A 56 -29.38 15.00 -20.81
N HIS A 57 -29.69 15.54 -19.63
CA HIS A 57 -28.70 16.11 -18.71
C HIS A 57 -27.83 15.05 -18.03
N LEU A 58 -28.39 13.86 -17.81
CA LEU A 58 -27.74 12.75 -17.14
C LEU A 58 -27.23 11.66 -18.12
N ARG A 59 -27.32 11.87 -19.44
CA ARG A 59 -27.02 10.84 -20.47
C ARG A 59 -25.67 10.13 -20.31
N ASP A 60 -24.64 10.85 -19.86
CA ASP A 60 -23.28 10.32 -19.62
C ASP A 60 -22.95 10.16 -18.13
N ALA A 61 -23.97 10.19 -17.27
CA ALA A 61 -23.85 10.12 -15.82
C ALA A 61 -23.50 8.71 -15.32
N LEU A 62 -23.16 7.76 -16.19
CA LEU A 62 -22.51 6.52 -15.77
C LEU A 62 -21.21 6.78 -14.98
N ASN A 63 -20.60 7.96 -15.11
CA ASN A 63 -19.43 8.41 -14.32
C ASN A 63 -19.73 9.11 -12.98
N LEU A 64 -20.98 9.07 -12.49
CA LEU A 64 -21.47 9.82 -11.31
C LEU A 64 -20.67 9.70 -10.01
N PHE A 65 -19.85 8.66 -9.88
CA PHE A 65 -19.12 8.31 -8.65
C PHE A 65 -17.62 8.14 -8.87
N SER A 66 -17.06 8.68 -9.96
CA SER A 66 -15.62 8.65 -10.16
C SER A 66 -14.94 9.60 -9.17
N ASN A 67 -13.87 9.15 -8.50
CA ASN A 67 -13.03 9.99 -7.64
C ASN A 67 -12.21 11.05 -8.43
N LYS A 68 -12.41 11.17 -9.75
CA LYS A 68 -11.75 12.22 -10.54
C LYS A 68 -12.41 13.56 -10.24
N VAL A 69 -11.61 14.50 -9.74
CA VAL A 69 -11.96 15.91 -9.52
C VAL A 69 -12.33 16.63 -10.82
N SER A 70 -11.99 16.05 -11.99
CA SER A 70 -11.79 16.83 -13.20
C SER A 70 -12.96 16.93 -14.17
N ASP A 71 -14.22 16.63 -13.82
CA ASP A 71 -15.24 16.85 -14.86
C ASP A 71 -16.71 16.99 -14.42
N TYR A 72 -17.23 16.24 -13.43
CA TYR A 72 -18.67 16.29 -13.11
C TYR A 72 -18.98 16.02 -11.63
N ARG A 73 -19.82 16.88 -11.01
CA ARG A 73 -20.41 16.61 -9.67
C ARG A 73 -21.93 16.61 -9.71
N LEU A 74 -22.54 15.64 -9.04
CA LEU A 74 -23.98 15.60 -8.79
C LEU A 74 -24.28 16.43 -7.55
N ASN A 75 -25.00 17.52 -7.72
CA ASN A 75 -25.43 18.37 -6.61
C ASN A 75 -26.95 18.25 -6.43
N HIS A 76 -27.42 18.48 -5.20
CA HIS A 76 -28.83 18.50 -4.86
C HIS A 76 -29.26 19.93 -4.58
N ALA A 77 -30.18 20.46 -5.39
CA ALA A 77 -30.81 21.75 -5.12
C ALA A 77 -32.24 21.52 -4.65
N LYS A 78 -32.67 22.32 -3.68
CA LYS A 78 -34.04 22.45 -3.21
C LYS A 78 -34.63 23.74 -3.77
N GLY A 79 -35.73 23.66 -4.50
CA GLY A 79 -36.36 24.83 -5.10
C GLY A 79 -37.86 24.66 -5.33
N SER A 80 -38.56 25.79 -5.51
CA SER A 80 -39.97 25.80 -5.92
C SER A 80 -40.06 25.56 -7.44
N PRO A 81 -40.89 24.62 -7.91
CA PRO A 81 -40.96 24.25 -9.33
C PRO A 81 -41.74 25.25 -10.20
N CYS A 82 -42.16 26.42 -9.69
CA CYS A 82 -42.96 27.36 -10.47
C CYS A 82 -42.78 28.83 -10.05
N ASN A 83 -42.87 29.75 -11.03
CA ASN A 83 -42.93 31.22 -10.85
C ASN A 83 -44.33 31.74 -10.45
N ARG A 84 -45.22 30.88 -9.94
CA ARG A 84 -46.53 31.27 -9.39
C ARG A 84 -46.40 31.48 -7.87
N PRO A 85 -47.35 32.16 -7.20
CA PRO A 85 -47.29 32.38 -5.75
C PRO A 85 -47.56 31.11 -4.92
N ILE A 86 -46.78 30.04 -5.17
CA ILE A 86 -46.73 28.79 -4.38
C ILE A 86 -45.94 29.02 -3.09
N ASP A 87 -45.08 30.02 -3.08
CA ASP A 87 -44.32 30.51 -1.91
C ASP A 87 -45.22 31.00 -0.77
N GLN A 88 -46.53 31.16 -1.03
CA GLN A 88 -47.57 31.56 -0.08
C GLN A 88 -48.57 30.44 0.26
N CYS A 89 -48.48 29.26 -0.38
CA CYS A 89 -49.37 28.12 -0.12
C CYS A 89 -48.89 27.26 1.06
N ALA A 90 -49.83 26.67 1.79
CA ALA A 90 -49.52 25.62 2.78
C ALA A 90 -49.45 24.25 2.06
N GLY A 91 -48.28 23.61 2.07
CA GLY A 91 -48.06 22.31 1.43
C GLY A 91 -46.60 22.09 1.01
N PRO A 92 -46.20 20.85 0.69
CA PRO A 92 -44.85 20.55 0.23
C PRO A 92 -44.60 21.15 -1.16
N SER A 93 -43.86 22.25 -1.19
CA SER A 93 -43.52 22.99 -2.42
C SER A 93 -42.06 22.84 -2.85
N ILE A 94 -41.25 22.17 -2.04
CA ILE A 94 -39.81 22.00 -2.27
C ILE A 94 -39.55 20.61 -2.83
N THR A 95 -38.88 20.57 -3.97
CA THR A 95 -38.40 19.33 -4.60
C THR A 95 -36.88 19.28 -4.55
N THR A 96 -36.32 18.08 -4.38
CA THR A 96 -34.87 17.85 -4.55
C THR A 96 -34.63 17.36 -5.96
N MET A 97 -33.63 17.91 -6.64
CA MET A 97 -33.28 17.52 -8.00
C MET A 97 -31.77 17.35 -8.14
N PRO A 98 -31.28 16.32 -8.85
CA PRO A 98 -29.85 16.15 -9.05
C PRO A 98 -29.38 16.91 -10.28
N PHE A 99 -28.47 17.87 -10.16
CA PHE A 99 -27.91 18.56 -11.32
C PHE A 99 -26.43 18.28 -11.49
N ARG A 100 -25.97 18.28 -12.74
CA ARG A 100 -24.59 18.00 -13.16
C ARG A 100 -23.90 19.32 -13.47
N VAL A 101 -22.86 19.65 -12.70
CA VAL A 101 -22.00 20.80 -13.00
C VAL A 101 -20.75 20.30 -13.72
N LYS A 102 -20.45 20.86 -14.89
CA LYS A 102 -19.17 20.66 -15.58
C LYS A 102 -18.22 21.77 -15.20
N VAL A 103 -17.06 21.41 -14.65
CA VAL A 103 -16.01 22.37 -14.31
C VAL A 103 -14.96 22.32 -15.42
N CYS A 104 -14.90 23.37 -16.24
CA CYS A 104 -13.89 23.51 -17.29
C CYS A 104 -12.77 24.42 -16.77
N PRO A 105 -11.56 23.91 -16.49
CA PRO A 105 -10.52 24.68 -15.79
C PRO A 105 -10.12 25.99 -16.52
N GLN A 106 -10.12 25.98 -17.85
CA GLN A 106 -9.75 27.13 -18.68
C GLN A 106 -10.88 28.17 -18.84
N ARG A 107 -12.10 27.86 -18.37
CA ARG A 107 -13.25 28.75 -18.50
C ARG A 107 -13.20 29.81 -17.40
N CYS A 108 -13.65 31.03 -17.69
CA CYS A 108 -13.68 32.06 -16.65
C CYS A 108 -14.81 31.80 -15.64
N ALA A 109 -14.60 32.23 -14.39
CA ALA A 109 -15.53 32.00 -13.29
C ALA A 109 -16.94 32.57 -13.60
N GLN A 110 -17.02 33.76 -14.20
CA GLN A 110 -18.29 34.37 -14.60
C GLN A 110 -19.06 33.51 -15.60
N ASP A 111 -18.41 33.03 -16.66
CA ASP A 111 -19.08 32.21 -17.68
C ASP A 111 -19.56 30.88 -17.08
N ALA A 112 -18.77 30.29 -16.18
CA ALA A 112 -19.16 29.07 -15.47
C ALA A 112 -20.37 29.31 -14.55
N LEU A 113 -20.42 30.45 -13.85
CA LEU A 113 -21.59 30.84 -13.06
C LEU A 113 -22.81 31.10 -13.94
N SER A 114 -22.63 31.74 -15.10
CA SER A 114 -23.69 31.92 -16.09
C SER A 114 -24.22 30.59 -16.61
N ASP A 115 -23.36 29.61 -16.91
CA ASP A 115 -23.80 28.27 -17.29
C ASP A 115 -24.64 27.60 -16.19
N ILE A 116 -24.19 27.70 -14.93
CA ILE A 116 -24.92 27.15 -13.78
C ILE A 116 -26.26 27.86 -13.60
N GLN A 117 -26.33 29.18 -13.82
CA GLN A 117 -27.56 29.95 -13.76
C GLN A 117 -28.53 29.55 -14.89
N HIS A 118 -28.05 29.39 -16.12
CA HIS A 118 -28.85 28.92 -17.26
C HIS A 118 -29.37 27.52 -17.01
N LEU A 119 -28.50 26.63 -16.52
CA LEU A 119 -28.87 25.29 -16.08
C LEU A 119 -29.96 25.40 -15.00
N SER A 120 -29.77 26.18 -13.93
CA SER A 120 -30.78 26.34 -12.88
C SER A 120 -32.13 26.85 -13.41
N ALA A 121 -32.12 27.83 -14.33
CA ALA A 121 -33.32 28.40 -14.93
C ALA A 121 -34.12 27.37 -15.75
N ASP A 122 -33.43 26.58 -16.58
CA ASP A 122 -34.06 25.49 -17.34
C ASP A 122 -34.68 24.46 -16.38
N TRP A 123 -34.08 24.24 -15.21
CA TRP A 123 -34.53 23.23 -14.26
C TRP A 123 -35.75 23.63 -13.46
N VAL A 124 -35.91 24.91 -13.12
CA VAL A 124 -37.09 25.40 -12.36
C VAL A 124 -38.39 25.01 -13.08
N ALA A 125 -38.42 25.06 -14.41
CA ALA A 125 -39.59 24.68 -15.20
C ALA A 125 -39.96 23.18 -15.10
N HIS A 126 -39.02 22.32 -14.72
CA HIS A 126 -39.18 20.86 -14.68
C HIS A 126 -39.01 20.24 -13.29
N GLY A 127 -38.78 21.04 -12.24
CA GLY A 127 -38.54 20.57 -10.87
C GLY A 127 -39.68 19.72 -10.28
N HIS A 128 -40.89 19.86 -10.82
CA HIS A 128 -42.07 19.08 -10.44
C HIS A 128 -41.92 17.56 -10.65
N TYR A 129 -41.02 17.13 -11.55
CA TYR A 129 -40.78 15.71 -11.78
C TYR A 129 -40.16 15.02 -10.56
N GLY A 130 -39.29 15.72 -9.82
CA GLY A 130 -38.74 15.27 -8.53
C GLY A 130 -37.75 14.10 -8.59
N PHE A 131 -36.88 14.03 -7.58
CA PHE A 131 -35.91 12.94 -7.40
C PHE A 131 -36.52 11.53 -7.37
N PRO A 132 -37.69 11.27 -6.72
CA PRO A 132 -38.27 9.92 -6.65
C PRO A 132 -38.65 9.25 -7.97
N ASN A 133 -38.82 10.04 -9.02
CA ASN A 133 -39.19 9.53 -10.34
C ASN A 133 -37.96 9.16 -11.21
N LEU A 134 -36.73 9.42 -10.74
CA LEU A 134 -35.47 9.00 -11.38
C LEU A 134 -35.38 7.50 -11.58
N LYS A 135 -35.83 6.72 -10.59
CA LYS A 135 -35.80 5.25 -10.63
C LYS A 135 -36.54 4.66 -11.84
N ASN A 136 -37.43 5.43 -12.46
CA ASN A 136 -38.24 5.02 -13.59
C ASN A 136 -37.54 5.30 -14.95
N LEU A 137 -36.37 5.94 -14.97
CA LEU A 137 -35.65 6.29 -16.19
C LEU A 137 -34.80 5.12 -16.73
N SER A 138 -34.10 4.41 -15.85
CA SER A 138 -33.33 3.19 -16.17
C SER A 138 -32.89 2.45 -14.89
N PRO A 139 -32.42 1.18 -14.98
CA PRO A 139 -31.85 0.45 -13.85
C PRO A 139 -30.70 1.19 -13.15
N GLU A 140 -29.87 1.89 -13.90
CA GLU A 140 -28.74 2.67 -13.40
C GLU A 140 -29.20 3.87 -12.56
N TYR A 141 -30.28 4.56 -12.97
CA TYR A 141 -30.88 5.63 -12.17
C TYR A 141 -31.62 5.12 -10.94
N SER A 142 -32.11 3.88 -10.95
CA SER A 142 -32.67 3.21 -9.77
C SER A 142 -31.59 2.96 -8.70
N ALA A 143 -30.39 2.54 -9.11
CA ALA A 143 -29.25 2.39 -8.20
C ALA A 143 -28.80 3.75 -7.62
N ALA A 144 -28.74 4.81 -8.43
CA ALA A 144 -28.46 6.16 -7.95
C ALA A 144 -29.54 6.69 -6.99
N TYR A 145 -30.80 6.33 -7.22
CA TYR A 145 -31.91 6.66 -6.31
C TYR A 145 -31.79 5.96 -4.95
N GLN A 146 -31.39 4.69 -4.94
CA GLN A 146 -31.11 3.94 -3.71
C GLN A 146 -29.94 4.56 -2.94
N LEU A 147 -28.88 4.99 -3.64
CA LEU A 147 -27.77 5.70 -3.03
C LEU A 147 -28.21 7.03 -2.40
N HIS A 148 -29.02 7.86 -3.06
CA HIS A 148 -29.53 9.10 -2.47
C HIS A 148 -30.35 8.88 -1.19
N ASN A 149 -31.12 7.79 -1.10
CA ASN A 149 -31.80 7.43 0.14
C ASN A 149 -30.79 7.03 1.25
N LEU A 150 -29.66 6.43 0.90
CA LEU A 150 -28.53 6.23 1.82
C LEU A 150 -27.88 7.57 2.20
N LEU A 151 -27.76 8.52 1.26
CA LEU A 151 -27.18 9.84 1.52
C LEU A 151 -28.05 10.68 2.47
N ARG A 152 -29.38 10.57 2.34
CA ARG A 152 -30.36 11.17 3.25
C ARG A 152 -30.28 10.59 4.66
N ASN A 153 -29.64 9.42 4.81
CA ASN A 153 -29.36 8.74 6.07
C ASN A 153 -27.89 8.88 6.55
N GLY A 154 -27.06 9.78 5.97
CA GLY A 154 -25.79 10.19 6.63
C GLY A 154 -24.50 10.28 5.81
N TYR A 155 -24.50 10.51 4.50
CA TYR A 155 -23.24 10.78 3.73
C TYR A 155 -23.63 11.64 2.51
N PRO A 156 -22.89 12.61 1.92
CA PRO A 156 -21.89 13.62 2.37
C PRO A 156 -22.50 14.84 3.13
N PRO A 157 -21.70 15.85 3.57
CA PRO A 157 -22.23 17.03 4.28
C PRO A 157 -23.21 17.83 3.43
N VAL A 158 -24.36 18.19 4.03
CA VAL A 158 -25.33 19.12 3.45
C VAL A 158 -24.97 20.53 3.91
N VAL A 159 -24.56 21.38 2.98
CA VAL A 159 -24.24 22.80 3.26
C VAL A 159 -25.45 23.67 2.89
N GLU A 160 -25.98 24.37 3.88
CA GLU A 160 -27.03 25.37 3.76
C GLU A 160 -26.38 26.76 3.76
N CYS A 161 -26.76 27.61 2.81
CA CYS A 161 -26.25 28.97 2.67
C CYS A 161 -27.38 29.97 2.95
N PHE A 162 -27.13 30.93 3.82
CA PHE A 162 -28.07 31.98 4.18
C PHE A 162 -27.43 33.33 3.85
N LEU A 163 -28.11 34.09 2.99
CA LEU A 163 -27.70 35.45 2.64
C LEU A 163 -28.35 36.43 3.61
N ASP A 164 -27.53 37.21 4.30
CA ASP A 164 -27.93 38.37 5.09
C ASP A 164 -27.47 39.66 4.38
N THR A 165 -27.99 40.80 4.81
CA THR A 165 -27.67 42.14 4.32
C THR A 165 -26.18 42.48 4.41
N ALA A 166 -25.43 41.89 5.35
CA ALA A 166 -24.01 42.18 5.58
C ALA A 166 -23.09 40.95 5.54
N ALA A 167 -23.63 39.73 5.47
CA ALA A 167 -22.85 38.50 5.58
C ALA A 167 -23.48 37.32 4.84
N VAL A 168 -22.65 36.36 4.47
CA VAL A 168 -23.08 35.05 3.98
C VAL A 168 -22.80 34.02 5.08
N ASN A 169 -23.84 33.38 5.60
CA ASN A 169 -23.73 32.38 6.65
C ASN A 169 -23.84 30.97 6.06
N PHE A 170 -22.94 30.08 6.46
CA PHE A 170 -22.96 28.67 6.06
C PHE A 170 -23.24 27.77 7.25
N LYS A 171 -24.11 26.78 7.06
CA LYS A 171 -24.40 25.73 8.04
C LYS A 171 -24.22 24.37 7.39
N ALA A 172 -23.38 23.52 7.96
CA ALA A 172 -23.19 22.15 7.49
C ALA A 172 -23.88 21.16 8.43
N ASN A 173 -24.72 20.29 7.86
CA ASN A 173 -25.28 19.12 8.54
C ASN A 173 -24.56 17.86 8.01
N PHE A 174 -24.02 17.04 8.89
CA PHE A 174 -23.19 15.88 8.52
C PHE A 174 -23.30 14.77 9.58
N ASP A 175 -22.93 13.55 9.20
CA ASP A 175 -22.79 12.42 10.13
C ASP A 175 -21.42 12.47 10.81
N SER A 176 -21.40 12.55 12.14
CA SER A 176 -20.17 12.56 12.95
C SER A 176 -19.40 11.24 12.92
N GLY A 177 -20.04 10.12 12.53
CA GLY A 177 -19.36 8.85 12.26
C GLY A 177 -18.64 8.82 10.91
N ALA A 178 -19.03 9.70 9.98
CA ALA A 178 -18.47 9.81 8.65
C ALA A 178 -17.38 10.89 8.53
N LEU A 179 -17.63 12.06 9.12
CA LEU A 179 -16.73 13.21 9.09
C LEU A 179 -16.60 13.81 10.47
N HIS A 180 -15.37 14.15 10.85
CA HIS A 180 -15.13 14.87 12.09
C HIS A 180 -15.53 16.35 11.95
N CYS A 181 -16.06 16.97 13.02
CA CYS A 181 -16.51 18.37 12.99
C CYS A 181 -15.41 19.35 12.56
N HIS A 182 -14.16 19.05 12.92
CA HIS A 182 -13.00 19.85 12.50
C HIS A 182 -12.74 19.76 10.99
N GLN A 183 -12.90 18.58 10.38
CA GLN A 183 -12.77 18.43 8.92
C GLN A 183 -13.83 19.25 8.21
N VAL A 184 -15.08 19.22 8.68
CA VAL A 184 -16.18 20.02 8.12
C VAL A 184 -15.91 21.51 8.28
N THR A 185 -15.39 21.93 9.42
CA THR A 185 -14.99 23.33 9.65
C THR A 185 -13.94 23.77 8.64
N LYS A 186 -12.91 22.95 8.39
CA LYS A 186 -11.88 23.24 7.38
C LYS A 186 -12.44 23.28 5.96
N ILE A 187 -13.36 22.38 5.60
CA ILE A 187 -14.07 22.41 4.32
C ILE A 187 -14.85 23.73 4.16
N LEU A 188 -15.55 24.19 5.21
CA LEU A 188 -16.28 25.46 5.17
C LEU A 188 -15.35 26.67 5.07
N SER A 189 -14.23 26.68 5.80
CA SER A 189 -13.22 27.74 5.67
C SER A 189 -12.62 27.78 4.26
N GLN A 190 -12.36 26.61 3.68
CA GLN A 190 -11.90 26.50 2.29
C GLN A 190 -12.95 27.03 1.30
N PHE A 191 -14.22 26.68 1.50
CA PHE A 191 -15.32 27.18 0.69
C PHE A 191 -15.42 28.72 0.74
N ALA A 192 -15.33 29.29 1.94
CA ALA A 192 -15.33 30.74 2.13
C ALA A 192 -14.12 31.41 1.44
N HIS A 193 -12.93 30.79 1.51
CA HIS A 193 -11.76 31.28 0.79
C HIS A 193 -11.95 31.28 -0.72
N ILE A 194 -12.41 30.15 -1.30
CA ILE A 194 -12.69 30.05 -2.74
C ILE A 194 -13.73 31.10 -3.17
N LEU A 195 -14.79 31.28 -2.38
CA LEU A 195 -15.80 32.31 -2.64
C LEU A 195 -15.16 33.71 -2.67
N SER A 196 -14.27 34.02 -1.72
CA SER A 196 -13.57 35.30 -1.71
C SER A 196 -12.67 35.51 -2.93
N CYS A 197 -12.03 34.45 -3.43
CA CYS A 197 -11.21 34.51 -4.65
C CYS A 197 -12.05 34.80 -5.89
N ILE A 198 -13.23 34.18 -6.01
CA ILE A 198 -14.16 34.40 -7.13
C ILE A 198 -14.70 35.84 -7.15
N LEU A 199 -14.88 36.45 -5.97
CA LEU A 199 -15.46 37.79 -5.84
C LEU A 199 -14.49 38.94 -6.21
N VAL A 200 -13.17 38.72 -6.28
CA VAL A 200 -12.18 39.80 -6.49
C VAL A 200 -11.87 40.05 -7.98
N PRO A 201 -11.58 39.04 -8.83
CA PRO A 201 -11.67 39.17 -10.29
C PRO A 201 -12.61 38.09 -10.90
N PRO A 202 -13.86 38.42 -11.28
CA PRO A 202 -14.82 37.42 -11.80
C PRO A 202 -14.41 36.82 -13.16
N HIS A 203 -13.41 37.41 -13.82
CA HIS A 203 -12.89 36.98 -15.12
C HIS A 203 -11.68 36.04 -15.05
N CYS A 204 -11.21 35.67 -13.86
CA CYS A 204 -10.12 34.69 -13.74
C CYS A 204 -10.56 33.32 -14.27
N ALA A 205 -9.61 32.56 -14.80
CA ALA A 205 -9.86 31.17 -15.17
C ALA A 205 -10.05 30.33 -13.91
N LEU A 206 -10.89 29.30 -13.95
CA LEU A 206 -11.14 28.45 -12.79
C LEU A 206 -9.87 27.74 -12.28
N GLU A 207 -8.92 27.44 -13.16
CA GLU A 207 -7.61 26.86 -12.79
C GLU A 207 -6.67 27.84 -12.07
N GLU A 208 -6.91 29.14 -12.17
CA GLU A 208 -6.15 30.17 -11.45
C GLU A 208 -6.64 30.35 -10.00
N ILE A 209 -7.79 29.76 -9.65
CA ILE A 209 -8.34 29.85 -8.30
C ILE A 209 -7.57 28.91 -7.39
N TYR A 210 -6.72 29.49 -6.55
CA TYR A 210 -5.99 28.73 -5.54
C TYR A 210 -6.96 28.22 -4.46
N THR A 211 -7.07 26.89 -4.34
CA THR A 211 -8.07 26.27 -3.44
C THR A 211 -7.62 26.17 -1.99
N MET A 212 -6.33 26.38 -1.72
CA MET A 212 -5.73 26.32 -0.40
C MET A 212 -5.72 27.70 0.26
N GLY A 213 -6.40 27.82 1.40
CA GLY A 213 -6.46 29.08 2.13
C GLY A 213 -5.18 29.40 2.93
N PRO A 214 -5.03 30.65 3.42
CA PRO A 214 -3.85 31.08 4.19
C PRO A 214 -3.58 30.26 5.46
N GLU A 215 -4.63 29.78 6.13
CA GLU A 215 -4.51 28.90 7.30
C GLU A 215 -3.84 27.58 6.93
N ASP A 216 -4.28 26.95 5.84
CA ASP A 216 -3.75 25.67 5.38
C ASP A 216 -2.28 25.82 4.95
N THR A 217 -1.95 26.91 4.25
CA THR A 217 -0.57 27.24 3.92
C THR A 217 0.29 27.41 5.16
N THR A 218 -0.23 28.04 6.21
CA THR A 218 0.50 28.22 7.49
C THR A 218 0.71 26.89 8.19
N CYS A 219 -0.31 26.03 8.26
CA CYS A 219 -0.20 24.68 8.81
C CYS A 219 0.86 23.86 8.06
N LEU A 220 0.79 23.81 6.72
CA LEU A 220 1.78 23.08 5.91
C LEU A 220 3.19 23.59 6.12
N LYS A 221 3.39 24.91 6.12
CA LYS A 221 4.70 25.51 6.41
C LYS A 221 5.23 25.12 7.79
N ASN A 222 4.36 24.99 8.79
CA ASN A 222 4.76 24.62 10.14
C ASN A 222 5.05 23.12 10.28
N TRP A 223 4.28 22.26 9.62
CA TRP A 223 4.45 20.81 9.68
C TRP A 223 5.61 20.32 8.80
N ASN A 224 5.92 21.01 7.71
CA ASN A 224 6.99 20.68 6.78
C ASN A 224 8.32 21.41 7.05
N GLN A 225 8.56 21.90 8.27
CA GLN A 225 9.86 22.49 8.60
C GLN A 225 10.92 21.40 8.71
N ILE A 226 11.80 21.30 7.70
CA ILE A 226 13.01 20.47 7.80
C ILE A 226 13.88 21.08 8.90
N ARG A 227 14.10 20.32 9.97
CA ARG A 227 14.87 20.78 11.14
C ARG A 227 16.35 20.42 11.07
N SER A 228 16.74 19.61 10.09
CA SER A 228 18.09 19.07 9.95
C SER A 228 18.56 19.29 8.52
N GLU A 229 19.72 19.93 8.36
CA GLU A 229 20.47 19.88 7.10
C GLU A 229 21.09 18.48 6.91
N PRO A 230 21.47 18.07 5.69
CA PRO A 230 22.27 16.87 5.50
C PRO A 230 23.53 16.94 6.38
N GLY A 231 23.75 15.92 7.19
CA GLY A 231 24.94 15.82 8.03
C GLY A 231 26.22 15.65 7.21
N GLU A 232 27.35 15.99 7.81
CA GLU A 232 28.69 15.79 7.24
C GLU A 232 29.34 14.47 7.69
N ASP A 233 28.55 13.57 8.28
CA ASP A 233 29.03 12.31 8.84
C ASP A 233 28.94 11.16 7.82
N CYS A 234 29.97 10.31 7.77
CA CYS A 234 29.84 9.00 7.14
C CYS A 234 29.28 7.98 8.14
N ILE A 235 28.46 7.04 7.65
CA ILE A 235 27.89 5.95 8.47
C ILE A 235 28.93 5.23 9.33
N HIS A 236 30.10 4.90 8.77
CA HIS A 236 31.14 4.18 9.51
C HIS A 236 31.78 5.04 10.61
N ASP A 237 31.91 6.35 10.42
CA ASP A 237 32.42 7.27 11.44
C ASP A 237 31.49 7.32 12.65
N VAL A 238 30.18 7.40 12.40
CA VAL A 238 29.16 7.39 13.47
C VAL A 238 29.22 6.10 14.29
N ILE A 239 29.49 4.96 13.65
CA ILE A 239 29.64 3.67 14.32
C ILE A 239 30.98 3.60 15.08
N GLU A 240 32.05 4.20 14.55
CA GLU A 240 33.37 4.23 15.18
C GLU A 240 33.39 5.01 16.51
N ILE A 241 32.50 6.01 16.66
CA ILE A 241 32.27 6.69 17.95
C ILE A 241 31.91 5.66 19.04
N HIS A 242 31.04 4.70 18.73
CA HIS A 242 30.67 3.63 19.67
C HIS A 242 31.81 2.65 19.91
N ALA A 243 32.60 2.32 18.89
CA ALA A 243 33.79 1.47 19.08
C ALA A 243 34.84 2.09 20.00
N THR A 244 34.94 3.42 19.99
CA THR A 244 35.83 4.15 20.90
C THR A 244 35.23 4.28 22.30
N ALA A 245 33.93 4.59 22.40
CA ALA A 245 33.28 4.87 23.67
C ALA A 245 32.86 3.62 24.46
N LEU A 246 32.51 2.53 23.75
CA LEU A 246 31.93 1.30 24.28
C LEU A 246 32.59 0.06 23.64
N PRO A 247 33.92 -0.10 23.70
CA PRO A 247 34.67 -1.12 22.96
C PRO A 247 34.23 -2.56 23.28
N ASP A 248 33.85 -2.81 24.54
CA ASP A 248 33.48 -4.13 25.06
C ASP A 248 31.98 -4.46 24.93
N GLU A 249 31.13 -3.49 24.58
CA GLU A 249 29.69 -3.75 24.41
C GLU A 249 29.46 -4.58 23.13
N PRO A 250 28.47 -5.48 23.13
CA PRO A 250 28.22 -6.38 22.00
C PRO A 250 27.62 -5.61 20.82
N ALA A 251 28.29 -5.64 19.66
CA ALA A 251 27.81 -5.03 18.42
C ALA A 251 27.04 -6.03 17.55
N ASN A 252 27.49 -7.29 17.53
CA ASN A 252 26.88 -8.35 16.75
C ASN A 252 26.86 -9.64 17.58
N SER A 253 25.70 -10.27 17.73
CA SER A 253 25.55 -11.56 18.37
C SER A 253 24.97 -12.54 17.38
N SER A 254 25.83 -13.35 16.77
CA SER A 254 25.47 -14.24 15.66
C SER A 254 25.58 -15.69 16.05
N TRP A 255 24.84 -16.53 15.34
CA TRP A 255 24.92 -17.99 15.45
C TRP A 255 26.32 -18.56 15.20
N ASP A 256 27.15 -17.85 14.43
CA ASP A 256 28.52 -18.25 14.11
C ASP A 256 29.56 -17.54 15.01
N GLY A 257 29.14 -16.73 15.97
CA GLY A 257 29.97 -16.11 17.00
C GLY A 257 29.60 -14.65 17.28
N ASP A 258 30.01 -14.15 18.45
CA ASP A 258 29.77 -12.77 18.86
C ASP A 258 30.93 -11.84 18.46
N LEU A 259 30.64 -10.55 18.29
CA LEU A 259 31.62 -9.48 18.10
C LEU A 259 31.27 -8.29 19.01
N THR A 260 32.27 -7.79 19.74
CA THR A 260 32.19 -6.47 20.39
C THR A 260 32.36 -5.35 19.36
N TYR A 261 32.08 -4.11 19.74
CA TYR A 261 32.31 -2.96 18.86
C TYR A 261 33.79 -2.81 18.46
N GLU A 262 34.74 -3.05 19.38
CA GLU A 262 36.18 -3.03 19.06
C GLU A 262 36.53 -4.10 18.00
N GLN A 263 36.05 -5.33 18.19
CA GLN A 263 36.32 -6.43 17.27
C GLN A 263 35.70 -6.19 15.89
N LEU A 264 34.45 -5.69 15.85
CA LEU A 264 33.77 -5.32 14.61
C LEU A 264 34.54 -4.22 13.87
N SER A 265 35.01 -3.19 14.57
CA SER A 265 35.84 -2.14 13.98
C SER A 265 37.15 -2.70 13.43
N SER A 266 37.90 -3.47 14.23
CA SER A 266 39.20 -4.03 13.82
C SER A 266 39.09 -4.95 12.59
N LEU A 267 38.10 -5.86 12.57
CA LEU A 267 37.90 -6.78 11.46
C LEU A 267 37.45 -6.06 10.19
N SER A 268 36.55 -5.08 10.31
CA SER A 268 36.08 -4.29 9.17
C SER A 268 37.19 -3.42 8.59
N SER A 269 38.06 -2.82 9.42
CA SER A 269 39.22 -2.04 8.95
C SER A 269 40.23 -2.91 8.20
N LYS A 270 40.56 -4.11 8.70
CA LYS A 270 41.47 -5.04 8.00
C LYS A 270 40.91 -5.48 6.65
N LEU A 271 39.61 -5.74 6.57
CA LEU A 271 38.98 -6.10 5.29
C LEU A 271 38.91 -4.89 4.36
N ALA A 272 38.72 -3.67 4.87
CA ALA A 272 38.75 -2.44 4.08
C ALA A 272 40.12 -2.21 3.44
N GLU A 273 41.21 -2.45 4.17
CA GLU A 273 42.58 -2.38 3.62
C GLU A 273 42.76 -3.31 2.43
N LEU A 274 42.30 -4.57 2.54
CA LEU A 274 42.35 -5.55 1.44
C LEU A 274 41.49 -5.12 0.24
N LEU A 275 40.32 -4.53 0.48
CA LEU A 275 39.47 -4.01 -0.59
C LEU A 275 40.16 -2.86 -1.33
N VAL A 276 40.79 -1.94 -0.60
CA VAL A 276 41.56 -0.82 -1.19
C VAL A 276 42.76 -1.34 -1.99
N GLU A 277 43.48 -2.35 -1.50
CA GLU A 277 44.58 -3.01 -2.23
C GLU A 277 44.11 -3.62 -3.57
N GLN A 278 42.89 -4.15 -3.61
CA GLN A 278 42.27 -4.68 -4.82
C GLN A 278 41.63 -3.60 -5.72
N SER A 279 41.91 -2.31 -5.45
CA SER A 279 41.34 -1.18 -6.18
C SER A 279 39.81 -1.08 -6.08
N PHE A 280 39.22 -1.50 -4.95
CA PHE A 280 37.87 -1.06 -4.59
C PHE A 280 37.94 0.29 -3.86
N GLY A 281 37.01 1.19 -4.14
CA GLY A 281 37.02 2.54 -3.59
C GLY A 281 35.68 3.28 -3.74
N PRO A 282 35.67 4.59 -3.47
CA PRO A 282 34.54 5.49 -3.71
C PRO A 282 33.75 5.21 -4.98
N GLU A 283 32.42 5.21 -4.86
CA GLU A 283 31.45 5.00 -5.95
C GLU A 283 31.48 3.61 -6.60
N VAL A 284 32.35 2.70 -6.11
CA VAL A 284 32.33 1.30 -6.52
C VAL A 284 31.28 0.54 -5.71
N VAL A 285 30.34 -0.07 -6.41
CA VAL A 285 29.34 -0.94 -5.78
C VAL A 285 29.93 -2.34 -5.63
N VAL A 286 30.07 -2.81 -4.40
CA VAL A 286 30.57 -4.14 -4.06
C VAL A 286 29.37 -5.04 -3.71
N PRO A 287 29.05 -6.05 -4.54
CA PRO A 287 28.02 -7.03 -4.20
C PRO A 287 28.48 -7.93 -3.05
N ILE A 288 27.69 -8.01 -1.99
CA ILE A 288 27.89 -8.92 -0.88
C ILE A 288 26.94 -10.09 -1.05
N TYR A 289 27.49 -11.24 -1.44
CA TYR A 289 26.77 -12.48 -1.64
C TYR A 289 27.19 -13.50 -0.57
N THR A 290 26.45 -13.54 0.53
CA THR A 290 26.72 -14.46 1.64
C THR A 290 25.43 -14.79 2.39
N GLU A 291 25.40 -15.94 3.05
CA GLU A 291 24.39 -16.22 4.06
C GLU A 291 24.58 -15.29 5.28
N ARG A 292 23.49 -15.00 5.99
CA ARG A 292 23.56 -14.12 7.16
C ARG A 292 24.46 -14.72 8.23
N SER A 293 25.42 -13.93 8.67
CA SER A 293 26.40 -14.27 9.71
C SER A 293 26.96 -12.98 10.30
N ARG A 294 27.83 -13.09 11.31
CA ARG A 294 28.57 -11.93 11.82
C ARG A 294 29.37 -11.21 10.73
N TRP A 295 29.81 -11.95 9.71
CA TRP A 295 30.58 -11.43 8.58
C TRP A 295 29.79 -10.48 7.68
N THR A 296 28.46 -10.55 7.69
CA THR A 296 27.63 -9.61 6.91
C THR A 296 27.86 -8.17 7.38
N ALA A 297 27.84 -7.93 8.69
CA ALA A 297 28.11 -6.61 9.26
C ALA A 297 29.57 -6.16 9.04
N VAL A 298 30.52 -7.09 9.18
CA VAL A 298 31.95 -6.82 8.89
C VAL A 298 32.14 -6.40 7.43
N ALA A 299 31.56 -7.12 6.47
CA ALA A 299 31.68 -6.83 5.05
C ALA A 299 31.03 -5.50 4.67
N MET A 300 29.83 -5.20 5.20
CA MET A 300 29.18 -3.90 4.98
C MET A 300 30.09 -2.76 5.47
N LEU A 301 30.58 -2.82 6.70
CA LEU A 301 31.44 -1.77 7.26
C LEU A 301 32.78 -1.68 6.52
N ALA A 302 33.36 -2.80 6.09
CA ALA A 302 34.61 -2.81 5.34
C ALA A 302 34.46 -2.09 3.99
N VAL A 303 33.35 -2.36 3.27
CA VAL A 303 33.04 -1.68 2.01
C VAL A 303 32.87 -0.18 2.25
N LEU A 304 32.10 0.20 3.27
CA LEU A 304 31.89 1.62 3.64
C LEU A 304 33.20 2.32 4.04
N LYS A 305 34.08 1.65 4.80
CA LYS A 305 35.41 2.18 5.20
C LYS A 305 36.37 2.30 4.01
N ALA A 306 36.29 1.37 3.05
CA ALA A 306 37.01 1.45 1.78
C ALA A 306 36.46 2.54 0.84
N GLY A 307 35.27 3.07 1.14
CA GLY A 307 34.58 4.11 0.36
C GLY A 307 33.57 3.58 -0.65
N GLY A 308 33.50 2.28 -0.84
CA GLY A 308 32.54 1.67 -1.75
C GLY A 308 31.11 1.77 -1.22
N ALA A 309 30.16 1.57 -2.14
CA ALA A 309 28.79 1.27 -1.80
C ALA A 309 28.61 -0.24 -1.74
N PHE A 310 27.84 -0.79 -0.81
CA PHE A 310 27.52 -2.22 -0.84
C PHE A 310 26.17 -2.50 -1.50
N LEU A 311 26.02 -3.69 -2.07
CA LEU A 311 24.75 -4.24 -2.54
C LEU A 311 24.57 -5.63 -1.92
N LEU A 312 23.55 -5.81 -1.09
CA LEU A 312 23.23 -7.12 -0.53
C LEU A 312 22.48 -7.96 -1.58
N LEU A 313 23.01 -9.14 -1.88
CA LEU A 313 22.37 -10.11 -2.77
C LEU A 313 21.75 -11.23 -1.96
N ASP A 314 20.47 -11.56 -2.22
CA ASP A 314 19.80 -12.69 -1.57
C ASP A 314 20.13 -14.00 -2.30
N PRO A 315 20.79 -14.98 -1.63
CA PRO A 315 21.06 -16.29 -2.23
C PRO A 315 19.80 -17.07 -2.63
N ALA A 316 18.62 -16.69 -2.12
CA ALA A 316 17.34 -17.28 -2.51
C ALA A 316 16.79 -16.78 -3.86
N HIS A 317 17.41 -15.78 -4.49
CA HIS A 317 17.03 -15.33 -5.84
C HIS A 317 17.50 -16.33 -6.91
N SER A 318 16.78 -16.38 -8.05
CA SER A 318 17.21 -17.20 -9.19
C SER A 318 18.52 -16.65 -9.79
N ASN A 319 19.34 -17.53 -10.37
CA ASN A 319 20.61 -17.14 -10.99
C ASN A 319 20.41 -16.05 -12.06
N SER A 320 19.35 -16.15 -12.88
CA SER A 320 19.03 -15.14 -13.90
C SER A 320 18.70 -13.76 -13.30
N ARG A 321 18.07 -13.71 -12.12
CA ARG A 321 17.80 -12.45 -11.40
C ARG A 321 19.08 -11.84 -10.86
N ILE A 322 19.96 -12.65 -10.26
CA ILE A 322 21.27 -12.22 -9.76
C ILE A 322 22.13 -11.69 -10.90
N GLU A 323 22.13 -12.39 -12.05
CA GLU A 323 22.86 -11.97 -13.25
C GLU A 323 22.34 -10.64 -13.81
N ALA A 324 21.03 -10.45 -13.89
CA ALA A 324 20.43 -9.19 -14.33
C ALA A 324 20.83 -8.00 -13.42
N ILE A 325 20.88 -8.24 -12.11
CA ILE A 325 21.36 -7.27 -11.13
C ILE A 325 22.86 -6.97 -11.38
N TYR A 326 23.69 -8.00 -11.50
CA TYR A 326 25.13 -7.86 -11.71
C TYR A 326 25.47 -7.06 -12.97
N ARG A 327 24.84 -7.38 -14.12
CA ARG A 327 25.05 -6.67 -15.41
C ARG A 327 24.66 -5.20 -15.37
N THR A 328 23.82 -4.80 -14.41
CA THR A 328 23.39 -3.40 -14.26
C THR A 328 24.44 -2.55 -13.54
N VAL A 329 25.33 -3.19 -12.77
CA VAL A 329 26.36 -2.53 -11.95
C VAL A 329 27.68 -2.48 -12.76
N GLU A 330 28.05 -1.31 -13.29
CA GLU A 330 29.41 -1.01 -13.77
C GLU A 330 29.92 0.22 -13.01
N ALA A 331 31.13 0.18 -12.45
CA ALA A 331 31.67 1.28 -11.66
C ALA A 331 33.15 1.59 -11.99
N PRO A 332 33.51 2.88 -12.23
CA PRO A 332 34.88 3.37 -12.32
C PRO A 332 35.44 3.89 -10.98
N LEU A 333 36.77 4.07 -10.91
CA LEU A 333 37.59 4.30 -9.71
C LEU A 333 37.87 5.78 -9.40
N ILE A 334 37.70 6.24 -8.14
CA ILE A 334 38.21 7.54 -7.61
C ILE A 334 38.58 7.36 -6.12
N ALA A 335 39.55 8.12 -5.58
CA ALA A 335 40.05 8.01 -4.20
C ALA A 335 39.44 9.05 -3.21
N SER A 336 39.28 8.65 -1.95
CA SER A 336 38.69 9.34 -0.76
C SER A 336 37.15 9.29 -0.60
N VAL A 337 36.69 8.85 0.58
CA VAL A 337 35.27 8.76 0.97
C VAL A 337 34.79 10.12 1.47
N LYS A 338 33.60 10.51 1.02
CA LYS A 338 32.93 11.76 1.39
C LYS A 338 31.48 11.44 1.77
N PRO A 339 30.82 12.26 2.61
CA PRO A 339 29.41 12.06 2.98
C PRO A 339 28.45 11.99 1.79
N CYS A 340 28.77 12.65 0.66
CA CYS A 340 27.99 12.58 -0.58
C CYS A 340 28.25 11.33 -1.44
N ASN A 341 29.17 10.45 -1.04
CA ASN A 341 29.39 9.20 -1.76
C ASN A 341 28.27 8.20 -1.53
N ALA A 342 28.07 7.32 -2.50
CA ALA A 342 27.12 6.22 -2.40
C ALA A 342 27.52 5.28 -1.24
N ALA A 343 26.58 5.02 -0.33
CA ALA A 343 26.76 4.09 0.79
C ALA A 343 26.21 2.70 0.46
N TYR A 344 25.04 2.63 -0.18
CA TYR A 344 24.45 1.35 -0.57
C TYR A 344 23.51 1.48 -1.76
N MET A 345 23.22 0.32 -2.35
CA MET A 345 22.21 0.16 -3.39
C MET A 345 21.19 -0.91 -3.04
N VAL A 346 19.92 -0.67 -3.36
CA VAL A 346 18.83 -1.65 -3.23
C VAL A 346 18.05 -1.72 -4.54
N PHE A 347 17.77 -2.92 -5.03
CA PHE A 347 17.00 -3.12 -6.26
C PHE A 347 15.51 -3.29 -5.98
N THR A 348 14.67 -2.48 -6.65
CA THR A 348 13.21 -2.56 -6.58
C THR A 348 12.62 -3.15 -7.86
N SER A 349 11.39 -3.67 -7.78
CA SER A 349 10.59 -4.12 -8.93
C SER A 349 10.23 -2.91 -9.82
N GLY A 350 10.59 -2.98 -11.10
CA GLY A 350 10.38 -1.90 -12.05
C GLY A 350 9.15 -2.11 -12.92
N SER A 351 8.41 -1.04 -13.24
CA SER A 351 7.26 -1.08 -14.16
C SER A 351 7.59 -1.55 -15.58
N THR A 352 8.86 -1.47 -15.99
CA THR A 352 9.39 -1.92 -17.29
C THR A 352 9.78 -3.39 -17.31
N GLY A 353 9.64 -4.12 -16.19
CA GLY A 353 10.09 -5.51 -16.06
C GLY A 353 11.60 -5.68 -15.83
N THR A 354 12.36 -4.59 -15.78
CA THR A 354 13.79 -4.58 -15.39
C THR A 354 13.95 -4.04 -13.97
N PRO A 355 14.76 -4.69 -13.11
CA PRO A 355 15.03 -4.19 -11.76
C PRO A 355 15.66 -2.79 -11.79
N LYS A 356 15.23 -1.90 -10.90
CA LYS A 356 15.82 -0.55 -10.77
C LYS A 356 16.61 -0.46 -9.46
N GLY A 357 17.91 -0.16 -9.55
CA GLY A 357 18.78 -0.02 -8.37
C GLY A 357 18.74 1.39 -7.83
N VAL A 358 18.21 1.58 -6.61
CA VAL A 358 18.18 2.85 -5.89
C VAL A 358 19.51 3.06 -5.18
N VAL A 359 20.14 4.22 -5.37
CA VAL A 359 21.41 4.62 -4.75
C VAL A 359 21.16 5.59 -3.61
N ILE A 360 21.68 5.27 -2.42
CA ILE A 360 21.60 6.10 -1.21
C ILE A 360 23.01 6.51 -0.79
N GLU A 361 23.18 7.78 -0.43
CA GLU A 361 24.45 8.36 0.02
C GLU A 361 24.65 8.25 1.53
N HIS A 362 25.90 8.35 1.98
CA HIS A 362 26.25 8.27 3.41
C HIS A 362 25.52 9.32 4.25
N SER A 363 25.57 10.59 3.85
CA SER A 363 24.99 11.73 4.58
C SER A 363 23.49 11.57 4.75
N LEU A 364 22.79 11.11 3.71
CA LEU A 364 21.33 10.95 3.71
C LEU A 364 20.90 9.87 4.71
N PHE A 365 21.56 8.71 4.67
CA PHE A 365 21.28 7.65 5.64
C PHE A 365 21.67 8.06 7.05
N ALA A 366 22.87 8.63 7.25
CA ALA A 366 23.38 9.02 8.56
C ALA A 366 22.46 10.08 9.22
N THR A 367 22.01 11.08 8.45
CA THR A 367 21.04 12.09 8.91
C THR A 367 19.77 11.45 9.41
N ASN A 368 19.22 10.50 8.65
CA ASN A 368 18.01 9.78 9.03
C ASN A 368 18.23 8.91 10.27
N ALA A 369 19.31 8.15 10.30
CA ALA A 369 19.67 7.24 11.39
C ALA A 369 19.90 7.97 12.72
N LEU A 370 20.61 9.10 12.69
CA LEU A 370 20.89 9.93 13.87
C LEU A 370 19.61 10.58 14.41
N THR A 371 18.77 11.13 13.53
CA THR A 371 17.49 11.73 13.94
C THR A 371 16.55 10.69 14.53
N ARG A 372 16.51 9.48 13.93
CA ARG A 372 15.78 8.33 14.45
C ARG A 372 16.30 7.91 15.83
N SER A 373 17.62 7.82 16.00
CA SER A 373 18.26 7.47 17.28
C SER A 373 17.91 8.49 18.38
N ARG A 374 17.94 9.80 18.07
CA ARG A 374 17.56 10.88 19.00
C ARG A 374 16.07 10.86 19.39
N SER A 375 15.22 10.30 18.52
CA SER A 375 13.78 10.12 18.79
C SER A 375 13.50 8.94 19.72
N GLN A 376 14.55 8.27 20.25
CA GLN A 376 14.46 7.13 21.17
C GLN A 376 13.67 5.95 20.60
N VAL A 377 13.68 5.80 19.27
CA VAL A 377 12.93 4.71 18.63
C VAL A 377 13.42 3.33 19.08
N LEU A 378 14.73 3.23 19.28
CA LEU A 378 15.36 2.07 19.86
C LEU A 378 15.58 2.31 21.36
N PRO A 379 15.21 1.35 22.23
CA PRO A 379 15.49 1.44 23.66
C PRO A 379 16.99 1.35 23.93
N ALA A 380 17.44 1.82 25.10
CA ALA A 380 18.81 1.62 25.55
C ALA A 380 19.17 0.13 25.58
N LYS A 381 20.39 -0.21 25.11
CA LYS A 381 20.86 -1.59 24.92
C LYS A 381 19.92 -2.40 24.02
N ALA A 382 19.49 -1.79 22.90
CA ALA A 382 18.70 -2.46 21.88
C ALA A 382 19.44 -3.71 21.37
N ARG A 383 18.70 -4.82 21.29
CA ARG A 383 19.10 -6.09 20.70
C ARG A 383 18.10 -6.39 19.61
N VAL A 384 18.48 -6.09 18.37
CA VAL A 384 17.60 -6.09 17.18
C VAL A 384 17.81 -7.38 16.40
N LEU A 385 16.74 -8.11 16.10
CA LEU A 385 16.82 -9.33 15.28
C LEU A 385 17.06 -8.99 13.81
N GLN A 386 18.09 -9.56 13.18
CA GLN A 386 18.29 -9.53 11.74
C GLN A 386 17.47 -10.64 11.06
N ARG A 387 16.40 -10.29 10.36
CA ARG A 387 15.42 -11.22 9.77
C ARG A 387 15.02 -10.85 8.34
N ALA A 388 14.95 -9.58 7.99
CA ALA A 388 14.54 -9.14 6.66
C ALA A 388 15.46 -9.73 5.57
N SER A 389 14.90 -10.01 4.39
CA SER A 389 15.68 -10.51 3.24
C SER A 389 16.75 -9.48 2.83
N PRO A 390 17.98 -9.91 2.48
CA PRO A 390 19.04 -8.97 2.11
C PRO A 390 18.68 -8.18 0.84
N ALA A 391 17.74 -8.66 0.05
CA ALA A 391 17.20 -7.95 -1.12
C ALA A 391 16.39 -6.69 -0.76
N PHE A 392 16.07 -6.46 0.51
CA PHE A 392 15.28 -5.32 0.96
C PHE A 392 16.08 -4.43 1.90
N ASP A 393 15.86 -3.14 1.77
CA ASP A 393 16.37 -2.09 2.65
C ASP A 393 16.03 -2.33 4.13
N ALA A 394 14.92 -3.00 4.47
CA ALA A 394 14.62 -3.42 5.84
C ALA A 394 15.76 -4.23 6.49
N SER A 395 16.51 -5.05 5.73
CA SER A 395 17.69 -5.75 6.27
C SER A 395 18.85 -4.81 6.56
N ILE A 396 18.96 -3.71 5.83
CA ILE A 396 19.94 -2.65 6.09
C ILE A 396 19.53 -1.87 7.33
N ALA A 397 18.23 -1.60 7.51
CA ALA A 397 17.68 -0.95 8.70
C ALA A 397 17.98 -1.74 9.98
N GLU A 398 17.73 -3.06 9.97
CA GLU A 398 18.00 -3.97 11.10
C GLU A 398 19.47 -3.95 11.54
N ILE A 399 20.40 -3.66 10.63
CA ILE A 399 21.84 -3.64 10.91
C ILE A 399 22.31 -2.21 11.23
N LEU A 400 22.17 -1.30 10.28
CA LEU A 400 22.80 0.01 10.34
C LEU A 400 22.09 0.97 11.32
N PHE A 401 20.76 0.99 11.41
CA PHE A 401 20.10 1.81 12.45
C PHE A 401 20.47 1.31 13.86
N THR A 402 20.61 0.00 14.02
CA THR A 402 21.04 -0.62 15.27
C THR A 402 22.45 -0.20 15.64
N LEU A 403 23.41 -0.37 14.73
CA LEU A 403 24.82 -0.05 15.00
C LEU A 403 25.05 1.45 15.21
N VAL A 404 24.38 2.32 14.43
CA VAL A 404 24.41 3.78 14.61
C VAL A 404 23.86 4.20 15.98
N ALA A 405 22.86 3.48 16.50
CA ALA A 405 22.29 3.75 17.82
C ALA A 405 23.08 3.13 18.99
N GLY A 406 24.20 2.44 18.75
CA GLY A 406 24.96 1.78 19.81
C GLY A 406 24.35 0.43 20.26
N GLY A 407 23.47 -0.17 19.46
CA GLY A 407 22.79 -1.44 19.76
C GLY A 407 23.50 -2.68 19.21
N CYS A 408 22.98 -3.86 19.59
CA CYS A 408 23.48 -5.16 19.15
C CYS A 408 22.58 -5.77 18.07
N VAL A 409 23.18 -6.19 16.95
CA VAL A 409 22.49 -6.95 15.89
C VAL A 409 22.51 -8.44 16.24
N CYS A 410 21.36 -9.07 16.34
CA CYS A 410 21.21 -10.50 16.66
C CYS A 410 20.94 -11.30 15.38
N VAL A 411 21.86 -12.20 15.00
CA VAL A 411 21.83 -12.90 13.71
C VAL A 411 21.55 -14.39 13.88
N PRO A 412 20.34 -14.89 13.57
CA PRO A 412 20.03 -16.31 13.61
C PRO A 412 20.60 -17.02 12.37
N ARG A 413 20.65 -18.37 12.42
CA ARG A 413 20.94 -19.19 11.23
C ARG A 413 19.85 -19.01 10.17
N GLU A 414 20.23 -19.19 8.90
CA GLU A 414 19.29 -19.01 7.78
C GLU A 414 18.10 -20.00 7.83
N VAL A 415 18.38 -21.25 8.17
CA VAL A 415 17.39 -22.34 8.27
C VAL A 415 16.32 -22.09 9.34
N ASP A 416 16.61 -21.18 10.24
CA ASP A 416 15.97 -20.97 11.52
C ASP A 416 15.14 -19.68 11.58
N ARG A 417 15.48 -18.72 10.70
CA ARG A 417 14.82 -17.42 10.50
C ARG A 417 13.30 -17.45 10.41
N HIS A 418 12.73 -18.57 9.95
CA HIS A 418 11.32 -18.71 9.60
C HIS A 418 10.60 -19.68 10.53
N THR A 419 11.28 -20.72 10.99
CA THR A 419 10.64 -21.82 11.71
C THR A 419 10.52 -21.59 13.21
N ASN A 420 11.30 -20.67 13.79
CA ASN A 420 11.43 -20.59 15.24
C ASN A 420 11.79 -19.20 15.80
N ILE A 421 11.18 -18.14 15.28
CA ILE A 421 11.43 -16.75 15.73
C ILE A 421 11.36 -16.57 17.26
N VAL A 422 10.43 -17.27 17.92
CA VAL A 422 10.26 -17.22 19.38
C VAL A 422 11.48 -17.75 20.12
N GLU A 423 12.05 -18.88 19.70
CA GLU A 423 13.23 -19.46 20.34
C GLU A 423 14.44 -18.56 20.17
N TYR A 424 14.62 -17.94 19.00
CA TYR A 424 15.73 -17.01 18.79
C TYR A 424 15.59 -15.70 19.53
N VAL A 425 14.37 -15.15 19.61
CA VAL A 425 14.10 -13.98 20.44
C VAL A 425 14.50 -14.26 21.89
N ARG A 426 14.27 -15.48 22.38
CA ARG A 426 14.70 -15.90 23.71
C ARG A 426 16.21 -16.13 23.80
N HIS A 427 16.78 -16.90 22.87
CA HIS A 427 18.20 -17.29 22.87
C HIS A 427 19.12 -16.06 22.80
N PHE A 428 18.84 -15.15 21.89
CA PHE A 428 19.61 -13.92 21.71
C PHE A 428 19.12 -12.77 22.61
N ALA A 429 18.14 -12.99 23.49
CA ALA A 429 17.51 -11.96 24.32
C ALA A 429 17.13 -10.71 23.51
N VAL A 430 16.51 -10.92 22.35
CA VAL A 430 16.06 -9.85 21.45
C VAL A 430 15.01 -9.02 22.15
N ASN A 431 15.19 -7.70 22.17
CA ASN A 431 14.27 -6.76 22.79
C ASN A 431 13.67 -5.77 21.79
N VAL A 432 14.08 -5.82 20.52
CA VAL A 432 13.48 -5.05 19.42
C VAL A 432 13.24 -5.95 18.21
N LEU A 433 12.04 -5.87 17.64
CA LEU A 433 11.68 -6.57 16.40
C LEU A 433 11.28 -5.58 15.30
N TYR A 434 11.82 -5.80 14.11
CA TYR A 434 11.39 -5.18 12.86
C TYR A 434 10.56 -6.17 12.05
N LEU A 435 9.25 -5.95 11.97
CA LEU A 435 8.34 -6.88 11.32
C LEU A 435 7.39 -6.16 10.37
N THR A 436 6.83 -6.92 9.43
CA THR A 436 5.62 -6.47 8.76
C THR A 436 4.43 -6.81 9.66
N PRO A 437 3.34 -6.02 9.61
CA PRO A 437 2.09 -6.36 10.27
C PRO A 437 1.67 -7.83 10.08
N SER A 438 1.76 -8.36 8.86
CA SER A 438 1.41 -9.77 8.58
C SER A 438 2.26 -10.79 9.32
N VAL A 439 3.54 -10.52 9.53
CA VAL A 439 4.42 -11.41 10.28
C VAL A 439 4.15 -11.28 11.78
N ALA A 440 3.96 -10.06 12.28
CA ALA A 440 3.69 -9.79 13.69
C ALA A 440 2.41 -10.50 14.18
N ARG A 441 1.35 -10.53 13.37
CA ARG A 441 0.10 -11.26 13.68
C ARG A 441 0.28 -12.77 13.87
N GLY A 442 1.38 -13.34 13.38
CA GLY A 442 1.72 -14.74 13.60
C GLY A 442 2.32 -15.04 14.99
N LEU A 443 2.62 -14.01 15.78
CA LEU A 443 3.31 -14.10 17.07
C LEU A 443 2.35 -13.84 18.23
N LYS A 444 2.76 -14.27 19.43
CA LYS A 444 2.03 -14.02 20.67
C LYS A 444 2.94 -13.36 21.71
N LEU A 445 2.40 -12.40 22.45
CA LEU A 445 3.13 -11.62 23.46
C LEU A 445 3.75 -12.49 24.56
N ASP A 446 3.02 -13.50 25.05
CA ASP A 446 3.48 -14.45 26.09
C ASP A 446 4.73 -15.24 25.69
N GLN A 447 5.00 -15.32 24.39
CA GLN A 447 6.16 -16.00 23.85
C GLN A 447 7.41 -15.11 23.78
N LEU A 448 7.27 -13.79 23.93
CA LEU A 448 8.31 -12.78 23.67
C LEU A 448 8.65 -11.96 24.94
N PRO A 449 9.18 -12.59 26.02
CA PRO A 449 9.30 -11.96 27.34
C PRO A 449 10.30 -10.80 27.41
N TYR A 450 11.23 -10.70 26.45
CA TYR A 450 12.25 -9.64 26.41
C TYR A 450 11.86 -8.46 25.50
N LEU A 451 10.77 -8.59 24.73
CA LEU A 451 10.39 -7.60 23.74
C LEU A 451 10.00 -6.28 24.42
N LYS A 452 10.69 -5.20 24.04
CA LYS A 452 10.42 -3.83 24.52
C LYS A 452 9.83 -2.96 23.42
N ALA A 453 10.32 -3.10 22.19
CA ALA A 453 9.83 -2.33 21.05
C ALA A 453 9.49 -3.23 19.86
N LEU A 454 8.37 -2.93 19.19
CA LEU A 454 7.95 -3.60 17.96
C LEU A 454 7.74 -2.56 16.88
N ILE A 455 8.56 -2.62 15.83
CA ILE A 455 8.51 -1.70 14.71
C ILE A 455 7.81 -2.40 13.55
N LEU A 456 6.63 -1.90 13.20
CA LEU A 456 5.84 -2.36 12.07
C LEU A 456 6.11 -1.49 10.87
N VAL A 457 6.59 -2.10 9.78
CA VAL A 457 6.95 -1.38 8.55
C VAL A 457 6.59 -2.20 7.32
N GLY A 458 6.44 -1.53 6.19
CA GLY A 458 6.33 -2.18 4.90
C GLY A 458 4.96 -2.76 4.58
N GLU A 459 3.96 -2.66 5.44
CA GLU A 459 2.54 -2.88 5.11
C GLU A 459 1.69 -1.92 5.95
N PRO A 460 0.46 -1.57 5.53
CA PRO A 460 -0.47 -0.84 6.38
C PRO A 460 -0.74 -1.62 7.67
N MET A 461 -0.65 -0.93 8.80
CA MET A 461 -1.08 -1.42 10.10
C MET A 461 -2.61 -1.44 10.17
N ASN A 462 -3.18 -2.39 10.91
CA ASN A 462 -4.63 -2.52 11.14
C ASN A 462 -4.97 -2.39 12.63
N GLU A 463 -6.26 -2.21 12.93
CA GLU A 463 -6.77 -2.11 14.32
C GLU A 463 -6.38 -3.30 15.20
N VAL A 464 -6.34 -4.52 14.63
CA VAL A 464 -5.91 -5.74 15.34
C VAL A 464 -4.46 -5.65 15.82
N ASP A 465 -3.58 -5.01 15.04
CA ASP A 465 -2.17 -4.85 15.43
C ASP A 465 -2.07 -3.90 16.64
N ILE A 466 -2.79 -2.78 16.61
CA ILE A 466 -2.86 -1.85 17.75
C ILE A 466 -3.42 -2.55 18.99
N ALA A 467 -4.57 -3.20 18.86
CA ALA A 467 -5.23 -3.89 19.98
C ALA A 467 -4.35 -4.98 20.61
N THR A 468 -3.50 -5.63 19.81
CA THR A 468 -2.60 -6.68 20.29
C THR A 468 -1.36 -6.11 20.98
N TRP A 469 -0.74 -5.06 20.43
CA TRP A 469 0.62 -4.66 20.80
C TRP A 469 0.70 -3.33 21.55
N ALA A 470 -0.20 -2.37 21.29
CA ALA A 470 -0.15 -1.05 21.89
C ALA A 470 -0.40 -1.14 23.41
N GLY A 471 0.42 -0.44 24.20
CA GLY A 471 0.38 -0.48 25.66
C GLY A 471 1.08 -1.69 26.30
N HIS A 472 1.47 -2.69 25.50
CA HIS A 472 2.27 -3.84 25.96
C HIS A 472 3.76 -3.71 25.59
N VAL A 473 4.04 -3.14 24.41
CA VAL A 473 5.37 -2.79 23.93
C VAL A 473 5.36 -1.34 23.43
N ASP A 474 6.55 -0.78 23.23
CA ASP A 474 6.71 0.44 22.44
C ASP A 474 6.46 0.12 20.96
N LEU A 475 5.18 0.20 20.57
CA LEU A 475 4.72 -0.07 19.22
C LEU A 475 5.03 1.13 18.33
N VAL A 476 5.67 0.89 17.19
CA VAL A 476 6.01 1.91 16.20
C VAL A 476 5.35 1.56 14.87
N ASN A 477 4.60 2.50 14.30
CA ASN A 477 4.10 2.39 12.93
C ASN A 477 5.00 3.22 12.02
N ALA A 478 5.86 2.57 11.24
CA ALA A 478 6.83 3.21 10.37
C ALA A 478 6.41 3.11 8.90
N TYR A 479 6.61 4.20 8.18
CA TYR A 479 6.40 4.31 6.74
C TYR A 479 7.70 4.70 6.06
N GLY A 480 7.96 4.06 4.93
CA GLY A 480 9.28 4.08 4.33
C GLY A 480 9.31 3.66 2.86
N LEU A 481 10.28 4.22 2.15
CA LEU A 481 10.55 4.02 0.72
C LEU A 481 12.06 3.80 0.54
N SER A 482 12.43 2.90 -0.36
CA SER A 482 13.83 2.65 -0.68
C SER A 482 14.53 3.90 -1.20
N GLU A 483 13.78 4.73 -1.94
CA GLU A 483 14.22 6.01 -2.50
C GLU A 483 14.40 7.13 -1.47
N CYS A 484 13.98 6.93 -0.22
CA CYS A 484 14.01 7.92 0.86
C CYS A 484 14.80 7.44 2.09
N SER A 485 15.93 6.76 1.88
CA SER A 485 16.80 6.26 2.96
C SER A 485 16.06 5.41 4.01
N ILE A 486 15.27 4.45 3.52
CA ILE A 486 14.50 3.46 4.28
C ILE A 486 13.27 4.06 4.98
N GLU A 487 13.50 4.81 6.05
CA GLU A 487 12.58 5.44 7.00
C GLU A 487 12.07 6.84 6.67
N THR A 488 10.88 7.08 6.13
CA THR A 488 10.42 8.46 5.88
C THR A 488 9.71 9.07 7.08
N SER A 489 8.74 8.35 7.66
CA SER A 489 7.92 8.84 8.77
C SER A 489 7.60 7.72 9.74
N PHE A 490 7.28 8.08 10.98
CA PHE A 490 6.82 7.11 11.97
C PHE A 490 5.94 7.75 13.05
N LEU A 491 5.08 6.93 13.63
CA LEU A 491 4.35 7.21 14.86
C LEU A 491 4.89 6.34 16.00
N GLN A 492 5.30 6.99 17.11
CA GLN A 492 5.81 6.31 18.29
C GLN A 492 5.55 7.09 19.60
N PRO A 493 5.26 6.39 20.72
CA PRO A 493 4.61 5.08 20.71
C PRO A 493 3.26 5.23 20.02
N VAL A 494 2.76 4.18 19.38
CA VAL A 494 1.39 4.14 18.83
C VAL A 494 0.38 4.04 19.99
N PRO A 495 -0.48 5.04 20.22
CA PRO A 495 -1.53 4.95 21.26
C PRO A 495 -2.63 3.94 20.90
N ILE A 496 -3.28 3.35 21.91
CA ILE A 496 -4.34 2.32 21.75
C ILE A 496 -5.54 2.82 20.93
N SER A 497 -5.92 4.09 21.05
CA SER A 497 -7.09 4.68 20.36
C SER A 497 -6.75 5.34 19.03
N THR A 498 -5.63 4.97 18.43
CA THR A 498 -5.11 5.63 17.22
C THR A 498 -5.81 5.12 15.97
N ASP A 499 -6.03 6.03 15.02
CA ASP A 499 -6.36 5.66 13.64
C ASP A 499 -5.19 4.84 13.05
N HIS A 500 -5.45 3.57 12.71
CA HIS A 500 -4.42 2.64 12.24
C HIS A 500 -3.68 3.10 10.96
N ARG A 501 -4.24 4.06 10.22
CA ARG A 501 -3.60 4.68 9.05
C ARG A 501 -2.53 5.71 9.41
N ASN A 502 -2.43 6.09 10.68
CA ASN A 502 -1.53 7.14 11.13
C ASN A 502 -0.07 6.68 11.08
N ILE A 503 0.68 7.24 10.14
CA ILE A 503 2.11 7.00 9.91
C ILE A 503 2.98 8.10 10.54
N GLY A 504 2.38 8.95 11.38
CA GLY A 504 3.02 9.92 12.25
C GLY A 504 3.65 11.09 11.51
N ILE A 505 4.89 11.43 11.90
CA ILE A 505 5.61 12.60 11.40
C ILE A 505 6.87 12.20 10.63
N ALA A 506 7.30 13.04 9.71
CA ALA A 506 8.56 12.91 8.99
C ALA A 506 9.60 13.87 9.61
N PRO A 507 10.45 13.42 10.54
CA PRO A 507 11.35 14.33 11.26
C PRO A 507 12.51 14.85 10.41
N CYS A 508 12.83 14.16 9.30
CA CYS A 508 13.94 14.46 8.40
C CYS A 508 13.48 14.93 7.01
N ALA A 509 12.19 15.16 6.80
CA ALA A 509 11.66 15.46 5.48
C ALA A 509 10.40 16.33 5.54
N SER A 510 10.19 17.11 4.48
CA SER A 510 8.91 17.71 4.17
C SER A 510 8.06 16.71 3.38
N CYS A 511 6.82 16.54 3.80
CA CYS A 511 5.82 15.74 3.10
C CYS A 511 4.81 16.67 2.44
N TRP A 512 4.95 16.86 1.13
CA TRP A 512 4.05 17.72 0.35
C TRP A 512 2.85 16.92 -0.15
N THR A 513 1.66 17.49 0.01
CA THR A 513 0.39 16.91 -0.44
C THR A 513 -0.10 17.62 -1.69
N VAL A 514 -0.02 16.95 -2.83
CA VAL A 514 -0.31 17.51 -4.16
C VAL A 514 -1.51 16.84 -4.83
N ASP A 515 -2.06 17.49 -5.84
CA ASP A 515 -3.11 16.92 -6.69
C ASP A 515 -2.56 15.70 -7.45
N PRO A 516 -3.17 14.51 -7.31
CA PRO A 516 -2.75 13.30 -8.04
C PRO A 516 -2.78 13.41 -9.58
N GLU A 517 -3.52 14.38 -10.13
CA GLU A 517 -3.58 14.63 -11.58
C GLU A 517 -2.70 15.83 -12.00
N ASN A 518 -2.23 16.64 -11.04
CA ASN A 518 -1.32 17.77 -11.28
C ASN A 518 -0.39 18.03 -10.08
N HIS A 519 0.79 17.39 -10.08
CA HIS A 519 1.72 17.44 -8.95
C HIS A 519 2.31 18.83 -8.66
N ASN A 520 2.08 19.82 -9.52
CA ASN A 520 2.49 21.22 -9.27
C ASN A 520 1.46 21.98 -8.42
N THR A 521 0.34 21.36 -8.06
CA THR A 521 -0.73 21.99 -7.29
C THR A 521 -0.83 21.36 -5.92
N LEU A 522 -0.62 22.16 -4.87
CA LEU A 522 -0.90 21.74 -3.50
C LEU A 522 -2.42 21.72 -3.26
N LEU A 523 -2.89 20.70 -2.54
CA LEU A 523 -4.29 20.58 -2.14
C LEU A 523 -4.46 20.89 -0.64
N PRO A 524 -5.65 21.34 -0.21
CA PRO A 524 -5.95 21.60 1.20
C PRO A 524 -5.61 20.43 2.12
N ILE A 525 -5.20 20.72 3.36
CA ILE A 525 -4.68 19.72 4.31
C ILE A 525 -5.64 18.57 4.64
N VAL A 526 -6.95 18.77 4.45
CA VAL A 526 -7.97 17.73 4.67
C VAL A 526 -8.28 16.90 3.41
N ALA A 527 -7.67 17.19 2.27
CA ALA A 527 -7.85 16.41 1.05
C ALA A 527 -6.97 15.14 1.10
N VAL A 528 -7.46 14.06 0.48
CA VAL A 528 -6.61 12.90 0.15
C VAL A 528 -5.81 13.29 -1.09
N CYS A 529 -4.49 13.28 -0.95
CA CYS A 529 -3.54 13.84 -1.90
C CYS A 529 -2.46 12.83 -2.22
N GLU A 530 -1.74 13.04 -3.31
CA GLU A 530 -0.51 12.31 -3.56
C GLU A 530 0.63 12.88 -2.70
N LEU A 531 1.46 12.00 -2.16
CA LEU A 531 2.61 12.35 -1.33
C LEU A 531 3.86 12.57 -2.19
N LEU A 532 4.48 13.75 -2.02
CA LEU A 532 5.86 13.98 -2.41
C LEU A 532 6.74 14.16 -1.16
N VAL A 533 7.95 13.63 -1.20
CA VAL A 533 8.91 13.68 -0.09
C VAL A 533 10.10 14.54 -0.49
N GLU A 534 10.42 15.56 0.30
CA GLU A 534 11.58 16.42 0.12
C GLU A 534 12.46 16.40 1.36
N GLY A 535 13.78 16.44 1.20
CA GLY A 535 14.70 16.63 2.31
C GLY A 535 15.92 15.71 2.26
N PRO A 536 16.79 15.78 3.30
CA PRO A 536 18.07 15.07 3.37
C PRO A 536 17.95 13.55 3.62
N ILE A 537 16.91 12.94 3.05
CA ILE A 537 16.71 11.48 3.02
C ILE A 537 16.46 10.97 1.61
N VAL A 538 16.16 11.86 0.65
CA VAL A 538 15.87 11.52 -0.75
C VAL A 538 17.16 11.12 -1.46
N GLY A 539 17.20 9.89 -1.97
CA GLY A 539 18.38 9.29 -2.61
C GLY A 539 18.86 10.00 -3.86
N ARG A 540 20.05 9.61 -4.33
CA ARG A 540 20.64 10.12 -5.58
C ARG A 540 19.94 9.60 -6.83
N GLY A 541 19.35 8.40 -6.73
CA GLY A 541 18.46 7.88 -7.76
C GLY A 541 18.65 6.49 -8.27
N TYR A 542 18.01 6.22 -9.42
CA TYR A 542 18.12 4.93 -10.05
C TYR A 542 19.41 4.84 -10.87
N ILE A 543 20.13 3.73 -10.75
CA ILE A 543 21.29 3.45 -11.60
C ILE A 543 20.87 3.48 -13.07
N ARG A 544 21.58 4.27 -13.89
CA ARG A 544 21.37 4.42 -15.34
C ARG A 544 19.98 4.96 -15.77
N GLY A 545 19.21 5.61 -14.88
CA GLY A 545 17.97 6.34 -15.21
C GLY A 545 17.53 7.35 -14.14
N GLY A 546 17.08 8.56 -14.50
CA GLY A 546 16.65 9.61 -13.54
C GLY A 546 15.20 9.45 -13.05
N GLN A 547 14.70 10.08 -11.98
CA GLN A 547 15.24 11.11 -11.06
C GLN A 547 15.07 10.67 -9.60
N PRO A 548 15.99 11.08 -8.73
CA PRO A 548 15.72 12.07 -7.69
C PRO A 548 16.87 13.07 -7.53
N HIS A 549 16.53 14.36 -7.41
CA HIS A 549 17.22 15.31 -6.54
C HIS A 549 16.19 16.35 -6.08
N GLY A 550 16.17 16.65 -4.78
CA GLY A 550 15.23 17.56 -4.13
C GLY A 550 13.97 16.85 -3.64
N ILE A 551 13.08 16.46 -4.55
CA ILE A 551 11.75 15.94 -4.23
C ILE A 551 11.50 14.58 -4.91
N TYR A 552 11.04 13.59 -4.14
CA TYR A 552 10.67 12.26 -4.63
C TYR A 552 9.15 12.08 -4.70
N LYS A 553 8.70 11.52 -5.82
CA LYS A 553 7.29 11.18 -6.06
C LYS A 553 7.00 9.74 -5.62
N THR A 554 6.08 9.57 -4.67
CA THR A 554 5.86 8.26 -4.02
C THR A 554 4.79 7.40 -4.69
N ASP A 555 3.86 8.02 -5.42
CA ASP A 555 2.60 7.44 -5.90
C ASP A 555 1.70 6.92 -4.75
N ASP A 556 1.97 7.31 -3.51
CA ASP A 556 1.18 6.99 -2.33
C ASP A 556 0.17 8.13 -2.05
N LEU A 557 -1.04 7.75 -1.63
CA LEU A 557 -2.10 8.66 -1.23
C LEU A 557 -2.08 8.85 0.28
N VAL A 558 -2.02 10.11 0.73
CA VAL A 558 -2.01 10.49 2.14
C VAL A 558 -2.95 11.65 2.42
N GLN A 559 -3.20 11.92 3.69
CA GLN A 559 -3.98 13.05 4.17
C GLN A 559 -3.34 13.57 5.45
N TYR A 560 -3.19 14.89 5.59
CA TYR A 560 -2.83 15.48 6.87
C TYR A 560 -4.02 15.42 7.84
N ALA A 561 -3.77 15.12 9.10
CA ALA A 561 -4.77 15.14 10.17
C ALA A 561 -4.54 16.35 11.08
N PRO A 562 -5.22 17.50 10.86
CA PRO A 562 -5.03 18.69 11.68
C PRO A 562 -5.36 18.45 13.17
N GLN A 563 -6.35 17.59 13.44
CA GLN A 563 -6.75 17.18 14.78
C GLN A 563 -5.68 16.36 15.51
N LEU A 564 -4.70 15.81 14.77
CA LEU A 564 -3.55 15.08 15.29
C LEU A 564 -2.26 15.89 15.10
N ASN A 565 -2.35 17.22 15.18
CA ASN A 565 -1.20 18.12 15.05
C ASN A 565 -0.40 17.93 13.74
N GLY A 566 -1.09 17.60 12.63
CA GLY A 566 -0.46 17.43 11.33
C GLY A 566 0.19 16.08 11.11
N PHE A 567 -0.21 15.04 11.85
CA PHE A 567 0.25 13.69 11.54
C PHE A 567 -0.33 13.22 10.20
N LEU A 568 0.42 12.38 9.50
CA LEU A 568 0.05 11.84 8.19
C LEU A 568 -0.80 10.58 8.33
N LEU A 569 -1.89 10.50 7.57
CA LEU A 569 -2.72 9.31 7.42
C LEU A 569 -2.50 8.70 6.03
N TYR A 570 -2.15 7.43 5.98
CA TYR A 570 -1.97 6.69 4.72
C TYR A 570 -3.30 6.12 4.19
N HIS A 571 -3.60 6.35 2.90
CA HIS A 571 -4.85 5.94 2.25
C HIS A 571 -4.67 4.91 1.12
N GLY A 572 -3.45 4.64 0.66
CA GLY A 572 -3.17 3.63 -0.37
C GLY A 572 -2.21 4.12 -1.44
N ARG A 573 -2.27 3.51 -2.62
CA ARG A 573 -1.45 3.86 -3.79
C ARG A 573 -2.31 4.26 -4.99
N THR A 574 -1.78 5.12 -5.85
CA THR A 574 -2.39 5.48 -7.14
C THR A 574 -2.09 4.44 -8.23
N ASP A 575 -1.00 3.68 -8.08
CA ASP A 575 -0.50 2.71 -9.06
C ASP A 575 -0.92 1.25 -8.76
N THR A 576 -0.38 0.31 -9.53
CA THR A 576 -0.61 -1.14 -9.37
C THR A 576 0.46 -1.82 -8.54
N GLN A 577 1.21 -1.07 -7.73
CA GLN A 577 2.19 -1.65 -6.84
C GLN A 577 1.52 -2.16 -5.58
N VAL A 578 1.91 -3.35 -5.14
CA VAL A 578 1.38 -3.99 -3.94
C VAL A 578 2.51 -4.45 -3.04
N LYS A 579 2.22 -4.58 -1.75
CA LYS A 579 3.13 -5.21 -0.79
C LYS A 579 2.51 -6.54 -0.35
N LEU A 580 3.15 -7.66 -0.70
CA LEU A 580 2.75 -8.99 -0.27
C LEU A 580 3.79 -9.51 0.72
N ARG A 581 3.42 -9.64 2.00
CA ARG A 581 4.31 -10.13 3.07
C ARG A 581 5.58 -9.26 3.20
N GLY A 582 5.40 -7.95 3.09
CA GLY A 582 6.45 -6.93 3.07
C GLY A 582 7.27 -6.84 1.78
N GLN A 583 6.98 -7.67 0.78
CA GLN A 583 7.71 -7.65 -0.48
C GLN A 583 7.01 -6.73 -1.47
N ARG A 584 7.75 -5.72 -1.97
CA ARG A 584 7.28 -4.76 -2.97
C ARG A 584 7.18 -5.43 -4.33
N ILE A 585 5.96 -5.60 -4.83
CA ILE A 585 5.67 -6.24 -6.11
C ILE A 585 4.98 -5.24 -7.02
N GLN A 586 5.58 -4.97 -8.18
CA GLN A 586 4.88 -4.31 -9.26
C GLN A 586 4.02 -5.34 -10.01
N LEU A 587 2.69 -5.25 -9.92
CA LEU A 587 1.81 -6.20 -10.61
C LEU A 587 2.06 -6.21 -12.13
N GLY A 588 2.39 -5.05 -12.69
CA GLY A 588 2.77 -4.89 -14.10
C GLY A 588 4.01 -5.68 -14.54
N GLU A 589 4.99 -5.92 -13.66
CA GLU A 589 6.18 -6.76 -13.98
C GLU A 589 5.73 -8.21 -14.21
N VAL A 590 4.85 -8.72 -13.34
CA VAL A 590 4.28 -10.07 -13.48
C VAL A 590 3.41 -10.17 -14.73
N GLU A 591 2.55 -9.16 -14.98
CA GLU A 591 1.72 -9.07 -16.19
C GLU A 591 2.59 -9.09 -17.47
N HIS A 592 3.72 -8.36 -17.48
CA HIS A 592 4.64 -8.31 -18.60
C HIS A 592 5.33 -9.67 -18.84
N CYS A 593 5.81 -10.34 -17.79
CA CYS A 593 6.39 -11.68 -17.91
C CYS A 593 5.38 -12.70 -18.45
N ILE A 594 4.14 -12.65 -17.97
CA ILE A 594 3.05 -13.50 -18.50
C ILE A 594 2.84 -13.24 -19.98
N TYR A 595 2.73 -11.97 -20.38
CA TYR A 595 2.52 -11.57 -21.77
C TYR A 595 3.66 -12.02 -22.68
N ARG A 596 4.92 -11.83 -22.25
CA ARG A 596 6.12 -12.24 -23.00
C ARG A 596 6.19 -13.75 -23.20
N CYS A 597 5.75 -14.53 -22.22
CA CYS A 597 5.69 -15.98 -22.34
C CYS A 597 4.57 -16.46 -23.26
N ALA A 598 3.37 -15.89 -23.11
CA ALA A 598 2.18 -16.35 -23.81
C ALA A 598 2.11 -15.88 -25.27
N GLY A 599 2.79 -14.79 -25.60
CA GLY A 599 2.84 -14.22 -26.95
C GLY A 599 1.43 -13.97 -27.51
N ASN A 600 1.22 -14.34 -28.77
CA ASN A 600 -0.03 -14.10 -29.50
C ASN A 600 -1.22 -14.95 -29.00
N THR A 601 -0.99 -15.93 -28.13
CA THR A 601 -2.06 -16.75 -27.54
C THR A 601 -2.88 -15.95 -26.52
N LEU A 602 -2.30 -14.88 -25.96
CA LEU A 602 -2.91 -14.07 -24.92
C LEU A 602 -3.21 -12.66 -25.44
N LYS A 603 -4.44 -12.20 -25.21
CA LYS A 603 -4.88 -10.85 -25.53
C LYS A 603 -4.57 -9.89 -24.38
N THR A 604 -4.69 -10.35 -23.14
CA THR A 604 -4.42 -9.54 -21.93
C THR A 604 -4.15 -10.44 -20.72
N ALA A 605 -3.19 -10.02 -19.88
CA ALA A 605 -3.02 -10.50 -18.51
C ALA A 605 -3.28 -9.34 -17.54
N ILE A 606 -3.99 -9.62 -16.45
CA ILE A 606 -4.17 -8.70 -15.32
C ILE A 606 -3.82 -9.48 -14.06
N VAL A 607 -2.92 -8.98 -13.22
CA VAL A 607 -2.56 -9.61 -11.95
C VAL A 607 -3.05 -8.73 -10.82
N GLU A 608 -3.64 -9.33 -9.79
CA GLU A 608 -4.12 -8.64 -8.60
C GLU A 608 -3.71 -9.37 -7.32
N LEU A 609 -3.48 -8.60 -6.26
CA LEU A 609 -3.38 -9.12 -4.91
C LEU A 609 -4.80 -9.30 -4.33
N VAL A 610 -5.17 -10.54 -4.03
CA VAL A 610 -6.48 -10.87 -3.47
C VAL A 610 -6.30 -11.28 -2.01
N THR A 611 -7.07 -10.63 -1.14
CA THR A 611 -7.16 -10.94 0.29
C THR A 611 -8.58 -11.42 0.58
N VAL A 612 -8.70 -12.55 1.29
CA VAL A 612 -9.97 -13.12 1.73
C VAL A 612 -9.95 -13.14 3.25
N ASP A 613 -11.06 -12.81 3.90
CA ASP A 613 -11.16 -12.80 5.36
C ASP A 613 -10.66 -14.13 5.96
N ASP A 614 -9.85 -14.03 7.01
CA ASP A 614 -9.15 -15.14 7.70
C ASP A 614 -8.16 -15.97 6.87
N LYS A 615 -7.84 -15.56 5.63
CA LYS A 615 -6.94 -16.28 4.71
C LYS A 615 -5.76 -15.44 4.25
N PRO A 616 -4.60 -16.06 3.97
CA PRO A 616 -3.41 -15.33 3.54
C PRO A 616 -3.63 -14.72 2.15
N SER A 617 -3.23 -13.45 1.97
CA SER A 617 -3.26 -12.79 0.66
C SER A 617 -2.40 -13.55 -0.36
N ALA A 618 -2.87 -13.58 -1.61
CA ALA A 618 -2.21 -14.25 -2.72
C ALA A 618 -2.38 -13.48 -4.04
N LEU A 619 -1.42 -13.62 -4.94
CA LEU A 619 -1.51 -13.10 -6.29
C LEU A 619 -2.42 -13.99 -7.15
N VAL A 620 -3.33 -13.36 -7.89
CA VAL A 620 -4.25 -14.01 -8.84
C VAL A 620 -4.06 -13.36 -10.20
N ALA A 621 -3.78 -14.17 -11.22
CA ALA A 621 -3.69 -13.73 -12.60
C ALA A 621 -4.99 -14.02 -13.35
N PHE A 622 -5.53 -13.02 -14.01
CA PHE A 622 -6.69 -13.10 -14.88
C PHE A 622 -6.22 -13.02 -16.34
N LEU A 623 -6.59 -14.03 -17.13
CA LEU A 623 -6.06 -14.23 -18.48
C LEU A 623 -7.19 -14.20 -19.50
N LEU A 624 -7.06 -13.34 -20.51
CA LEU A 624 -7.95 -13.32 -21.67
C LEU A 624 -7.18 -13.82 -22.89
N THR A 625 -7.65 -14.88 -23.56
CA THR A 625 -6.95 -15.47 -24.71
C THR A 625 -7.34 -14.78 -26.02
N ALA A 626 -6.51 -14.92 -27.06
CA ALA A 626 -6.72 -14.25 -28.35
C ALA A 626 -7.92 -14.79 -29.14
N GLU A 627 -8.34 -16.03 -28.88
CA GLU A 627 -9.55 -16.65 -29.45
C GLU A 627 -10.84 -16.09 -28.83
N ASP A 628 -10.73 -15.28 -27.77
CA ASP A 628 -11.87 -14.75 -27.03
C ASP A 628 -12.31 -13.36 -27.55
N GLY A 629 -13.62 -13.21 -27.76
CA GLY A 629 -14.27 -12.06 -28.38
C GLY A 629 -13.89 -10.68 -27.82
N THR A 630 -14.16 -9.63 -28.59
CA THR A 630 -13.85 -8.24 -28.23
C THR A 630 -14.83 -7.67 -27.22
N THR A 631 -14.28 -7.07 -26.14
CA THR A 631 -14.83 -5.95 -25.36
C THR A 631 -16.36 -5.80 -25.42
N GLY A 632 -17.09 -6.63 -24.67
CA GLY A 632 -18.54 -6.55 -24.56
C GLY A 632 -18.99 -5.68 -23.38
N VAL A 633 -20.00 -4.85 -23.62
CA VAL A 633 -20.88 -4.23 -22.62
C VAL A 633 -21.49 -5.34 -21.74
N PRO A 634 -21.72 -5.13 -20.43
CA PRO A 634 -22.19 -6.17 -19.51
C PRO A 634 -23.63 -6.61 -19.84
N ASN A 635 -23.78 -7.55 -20.76
CA ASN A 635 -25.00 -8.34 -20.89
C ASN A 635 -24.88 -9.54 -19.94
N SER A 636 -25.16 -9.33 -18.65
CA SER A 636 -25.60 -10.36 -17.68
C SER A 636 -24.86 -11.71 -17.66
N GLY A 637 -23.56 -11.76 -17.98
CA GLY A 637 -22.77 -12.99 -17.99
C GLY A 637 -21.62 -12.95 -16.97
N ASP A 638 -21.29 -14.12 -16.42
CA ASP A 638 -20.15 -14.29 -15.51
C ASP A 638 -18.83 -13.83 -16.18
N ILE A 639 -18.07 -13.02 -15.45
CA ILE A 639 -16.76 -12.49 -15.87
C ILE A 639 -15.71 -13.60 -16.06
N LEU A 640 -15.87 -14.68 -15.30
CA LEU A 640 -15.06 -15.88 -15.41
C LEU A 640 -15.78 -16.87 -16.32
N ARG A 641 -15.01 -17.62 -17.10
CA ARG A 641 -15.51 -18.73 -17.93
C ARG A 641 -14.94 -20.05 -17.45
N SER A 642 -15.53 -21.14 -17.93
CA SER A 642 -14.93 -22.47 -17.81
C SER A 642 -13.61 -22.54 -18.60
N SER A 643 -12.64 -23.30 -18.08
CA SER A 643 -11.36 -23.54 -18.74
C SER A 643 -11.55 -24.20 -20.11
N THR A 644 -10.84 -23.73 -21.15
CA THR A 644 -10.76 -24.44 -22.44
C THR A 644 -9.62 -25.45 -22.47
N PRO A 645 -9.63 -26.41 -23.41
CA PRO A 645 -8.52 -27.35 -23.60
C PRO A 645 -7.17 -26.68 -23.84
N GLN A 646 -7.12 -25.51 -24.50
CA GLN A 646 -5.87 -24.76 -24.72
C GLN A 646 -5.44 -23.92 -23.51
N PHE A 647 -6.34 -23.63 -22.57
CA PHE A 647 -6.03 -22.79 -21.40
C PHE A 647 -5.06 -23.47 -20.43
N ARG A 648 -5.21 -24.78 -20.23
CA ARG A 648 -4.36 -25.56 -19.31
C ARG A 648 -2.89 -25.60 -19.76
N PRO A 649 -2.54 -25.95 -21.01
CA PRO A 649 -1.16 -25.85 -21.52
C PRO A 649 -0.58 -24.44 -21.38
N LEU A 650 -1.36 -23.41 -21.72
CA LEU A 650 -0.95 -22.01 -21.58
C LEU A 650 -0.57 -21.66 -20.14
N VAL A 651 -1.40 -22.02 -19.16
CA VAL A 651 -1.11 -21.76 -17.74
C VAL A 651 0.14 -22.51 -17.27
N GLN A 652 0.35 -23.73 -17.75
CA GLN A 652 1.56 -24.51 -17.42
C GLN A 652 2.83 -23.86 -17.96
N ASP A 653 2.82 -23.40 -19.21
CA ASP A 653 3.98 -22.75 -19.82
C ASP A 653 4.27 -21.39 -19.19
N VAL A 654 3.22 -20.57 -18.97
CA VAL A 654 3.32 -19.29 -18.26
C VAL A 654 3.91 -19.47 -16.87
N ARG A 655 3.43 -20.46 -16.11
CA ARG A 655 3.92 -20.74 -14.78
C ARG A 655 5.40 -21.15 -14.78
N ARG A 656 5.79 -22.10 -15.64
CA ARG A 656 7.19 -22.54 -15.79
C ARG A 656 8.12 -21.38 -16.15
N SER A 657 7.63 -20.46 -16.99
CA SER A 657 8.39 -19.26 -17.36
C SER A 657 8.56 -18.29 -16.20
N LEU A 658 7.49 -18.03 -15.43
CA LEU A 658 7.54 -17.17 -14.25
C LEU A 658 8.49 -17.72 -13.17
N GLU A 659 8.46 -19.03 -12.90
CA GLU A 659 9.35 -19.67 -11.92
C GLU A 659 10.84 -19.46 -12.23
N ASN A 660 11.20 -19.26 -13.50
CA ASN A 660 12.58 -18.99 -13.93
C ASN A 660 12.93 -17.48 -13.95
N GLN A 661 11.95 -16.61 -14.23
CA GLN A 661 12.19 -15.18 -14.50
C GLN A 661 11.98 -14.27 -13.29
N VAL A 662 11.04 -14.60 -12.41
CA VAL A 662 10.70 -13.78 -11.24
C VAL A 662 10.91 -14.55 -9.95
N SER A 663 11.01 -13.84 -8.83
CA SER A 663 11.09 -14.49 -7.52
C SER A 663 9.80 -15.24 -7.19
N SER A 664 9.90 -16.32 -6.43
CA SER A 664 8.77 -17.21 -6.10
C SER A 664 7.54 -16.51 -5.50
N TYR A 665 7.73 -15.38 -4.80
CA TYR A 665 6.64 -14.59 -4.23
C TYR A 665 5.86 -13.73 -5.24
N MET A 666 6.42 -13.53 -6.43
CA MET A 666 5.79 -12.80 -7.54
C MET A 666 4.96 -13.73 -8.45
N THR A 667 5.11 -15.05 -8.30
CA THR A 667 4.36 -16.04 -9.09
C THR A 667 2.90 -16.11 -8.61
N PRO A 668 1.91 -15.88 -9.50
CA PRO A 668 0.50 -16.00 -9.16
C PRO A 668 0.15 -17.41 -8.67
N ALA A 669 -0.57 -17.48 -7.55
CA ALA A 669 -1.06 -18.75 -6.99
C ALA A 669 -2.19 -19.33 -7.84
N ARG A 670 -3.01 -18.47 -8.47
CA ARG A 670 -4.15 -18.85 -9.31
C ARG A 670 -4.10 -18.14 -10.66
N PHE A 671 -4.54 -18.85 -11.69
CA PHE A 671 -4.78 -18.30 -13.03
C PHE A 671 -6.25 -18.53 -13.37
N LEU A 672 -6.98 -17.46 -13.69
CA LEU A 672 -8.42 -17.48 -13.93
C LEU A 672 -8.69 -17.00 -15.37
N PRO A 673 -9.44 -17.78 -16.18
CA PRO A 673 -9.79 -17.37 -17.54
C PRO A 673 -10.89 -16.31 -17.52
N LEU A 674 -10.68 -15.21 -18.24
CA LEU A 674 -11.65 -14.14 -18.41
C LEU A 674 -12.52 -14.37 -19.66
N SER A 675 -13.81 -14.09 -19.54
CA SER A 675 -14.71 -13.92 -20.67
C SER A 675 -14.49 -12.56 -21.36
N TYR A 676 -14.22 -11.53 -20.57
CA TYR A 676 -13.92 -10.17 -21.01
C TYR A 676 -13.14 -9.43 -19.91
N VAL A 677 -12.49 -8.32 -20.26
CA VAL A 677 -11.86 -7.44 -19.26
C VAL A 677 -12.92 -6.47 -18.73
N PRO A 678 -13.30 -6.53 -17.44
CA PRO A 678 -14.26 -5.60 -16.89
C PRO A 678 -13.67 -4.20 -16.93
N LYS A 679 -14.48 -3.23 -17.32
CA LYS A 679 -14.08 -1.82 -17.36
C LYS A 679 -14.85 -1.08 -16.28
N SER A 680 -14.11 -0.31 -15.50
CA SER A 680 -14.66 0.70 -14.61
C SER A 680 -15.38 1.76 -15.43
N LEU A 681 -16.14 2.59 -14.73
CA LEU A 681 -16.92 3.67 -15.35
C LEU A 681 -16.05 4.64 -16.17
N THR A 682 -14.76 4.76 -15.83
CA THR A 682 -13.78 5.59 -16.55
C THR A 682 -13.15 4.91 -17.78
N GLY A 683 -13.64 3.74 -18.21
CA GLY A 683 -13.09 2.96 -19.32
C GLY A 683 -11.76 2.25 -19.02
N LYS A 684 -11.20 2.42 -17.82
CA LYS A 684 -10.02 1.68 -17.32
C LYS A 684 -10.44 0.30 -16.82
N THR A 685 -9.53 -0.67 -16.78
CA THR A 685 -9.79 -2.00 -16.21
C THR A 685 -10.31 -1.89 -14.76
N ASP A 686 -11.42 -2.54 -14.45
CA ASP A 686 -11.99 -2.58 -13.10
C ASP A 686 -11.29 -3.63 -12.22
N ARG A 687 -10.11 -3.23 -11.72
CA ARG A 687 -9.29 -4.06 -10.84
C ARG A 687 -9.97 -4.37 -9.50
N LYS A 688 -10.84 -3.47 -9.01
CA LYS A 688 -11.60 -3.68 -7.77
C LYS A 688 -12.62 -4.81 -7.96
N TYR A 689 -13.39 -4.78 -9.05
CA TYR A 689 -14.34 -5.83 -9.38
C TYR A 689 -13.67 -7.19 -9.55
N LEU A 690 -12.49 -7.24 -10.20
CA LEU A 690 -11.69 -8.45 -10.32
C LEU A 690 -11.28 -9.02 -8.96
N ARG A 691 -10.78 -8.19 -8.04
CA ARG A 691 -10.41 -8.60 -6.67
C ARG A 691 -11.60 -9.16 -5.90
N GLU A 692 -12.74 -8.46 -5.92
CA GLU A 692 -13.95 -8.90 -5.23
C GLU A 692 -14.47 -10.22 -5.80
N THR A 693 -14.46 -10.37 -7.12
CA THR A 693 -14.86 -11.61 -7.79
C THR A 693 -13.98 -12.77 -7.36
N ALA A 694 -12.65 -12.60 -7.41
CA ALA A 694 -11.73 -13.65 -6.99
C ALA A 694 -11.80 -13.94 -5.48
N GLY A 695 -12.08 -12.93 -4.65
CA GLY A 695 -12.23 -13.10 -3.21
C GLY A 695 -13.46 -13.93 -2.80
N ARG A 696 -14.50 -13.95 -3.64
CA ARG A 696 -15.71 -14.78 -3.43
C ARG A 696 -15.54 -16.22 -3.88
N LEU A 697 -14.52 -16.54 -4.67
CA LEU A 697 -14.29 -17.90 -5.13
C LEU A 697 -13.79 -18.77 -3.97
N PRO A 698 -14.28 -20.01 -3.84
CA PRO A 698 -13.68 -20.98 -2.93
C PRO A 698 -12.16 -21.05 -3.16
N LEU A 699 -11.39 -21.15 -2.08
CA LEU A 699 -9.96 -21.48 -2.14
C LEU A 699 -9.70 -22.97 -2.40
N THR A 700 -10.75 -23.79 -2.44
CA THR A 700 -10.61 -25.22 -2.71
C THR A 700 -10.14 -25.45 -4.15
N PRO A 701 -9.16 -26.34 -4.37
CA PRO A 701 -8.68 -26.74 -5.71
C PRO A 701 -9.71 -27.53 -6.54
N THR A 702 -11.00 -27.43 -6.25
CA THR A 702 -12.04 -28.20 -6.95
C THR A 702 -12.50 -27.46 -8.20
N ASP A 703 -12.01 -28.00 -9.32
CA ASP A 703 -12.64 -28.20 -10.63
C ASP A 703 -13.14 -26.98 -11.46
N GLU A 704 -12.85 -27.09 -12.75
CA GLU A 704 -13.24 -26.27 -13.91
C GLU A 704 -12.55 -24.92 -14.16
N VAL A 705 -12.10 -24.18 -13.15
CA VAL A 705 -11.58 -22.79 -13.39
C VAL A 705 -10.05 -22.71 -13.48
N THR A 706 -9.30 -23.58 -12.80
CA THR A 706 -7.82 -23.50 -12.70
C THR A 706 -7.06 -24.53 -13.56
N GLY A 707 -7.77 -25.45 -14.22
CA GLY A 707 -7.15 -26.44 -15.09
C GLY A 707 -6.17 -27.38 -14.38
N ILE A 708 -6.27 -27.64 -13.07
CA ILE A 708 -5.42 -28.63 -12.40
C ILE A 708 -6.29 -29.84 -12.01
N ILE A 709 -6.15 -30.95 -12.74
CA ILE A 709 -6.57 -32.27 -12.24
C ILE A 709 -5.52 -33.28 -12.70
N VAL A 710 -4.69 -33.71 -11.75
CA VAL A 710 -4.26 -35.10 -11.60
C VAL A 710 -4.23 -35.36 -10.09
N GLN A 711 -5.34 -35.85 -9.54
CA GLN A 711 -5.40 -36.30 -8.14
C GLN A 711 -4.77 -37.70 -8.08
N ARG A 712 -3.44 -37.78 -8.02
CA ARG A 712 -2.76 -39.04 -7.66
C ARG A 712 -2.93 -39.26 -6.17
N ALA A 713 -3.60 -40.36 -5.81
CA ALA A 713 -3.73 -40.80 -4.42
C ALA A 713 -2.36 -41.16 -3.83
N PRO A 714 -2.14 -40.99 -2.51
CA PRO A 714 -0.89 -41.41 -1.87
C PRO A 714 -0.71 -42.92 -2.02
N VAL A 715 0.48 -43.34 -2.47
CA VAL A 715 0.85 -44.76 -2.61
C VAL A 715 1.87 -45.22 -1.58
N SER A 716 2.40 -44.30 -0.78
CA SER A 716 3.38 -44.58 0.29
C SER A 716 2.98 -43.94 1.61
N GLU A 717 3.53 -44.46 2.72
CA GLU A 717 3.31 -43.88 4.05
C GLU A 717 3.79 -42.42 4.17
N PRO A 718 4.97 -42.02 3.65
CA PRO A 718 5.38 -40.61 3.60
C PRO A 718 4.40 -39.73 2.80
N GLU A 719 3.87 -40.22 1.68
CA GLU A 719 2.87 -39.49 0.89
C GLU A 719 1.56 -39.29 1.68
N ARG A 720 1.09 -40.34 2.38
CA ARG A 720 -0.13 -40.26 3.20
C ARG A 720 0.02 -39.26 4.36
N ILE A 721 1.14 -39.33 5.09
CA ILE A 721 1.45 -38.40 6.18
C ILE A 721 1.54 -36.97 5.66
N LEU A 722 2.21 -36.76 4.52
CA LEU A 722 2.34 -35.44 3.95
C LEU A 722 0.99 -34.88 3.50
N GLN A 723 0.14 -35.69 2.86
CA GLN A 723 -1.22 -35.30 2.47
C GLN A 723 -2.06 -34.87 3.69
N GLU A 724 -1.99 -35.64 4.78
CA GLU A 724 -2.69 -35.37 6.04
C GLU A 724 -2.24 -34.05 6.69
N VAL A 725 -0.93 -33.86 6.81
CA VAL A 725 -0.39 -32.63 7.41
C VAL A 725 -0.69 -31.40 6.53
N VAL A 726 -0.61 -31.53 5.20
CA VAL A 726 -0.95 -30.43 4.27
C VAL A 726 -2.43 -30.08 4.37
N GLY A 727 -3.31 -31.08 4.35
CA GLY A 727 -4.76 -30.90 4.46
C GLY A 727 -5.12 -30.11 5.72
N ASP A 728 -4.57 -30.53 6.86
CA ASP A 728 -4.86 -29.84 8.11
C ASP A 728 -4.24 -28.43 8.21
N VAL A 729 -2.99 -28.24 7.75
CA VAL A 729 -2.30 -26.95 7.85
C VAL A 729 -2.95 -25.91 6.94
N LEU A 730 -3.43 -26.32 5.77
CA LEU A 730 -4.11 -25.46 4.80
C LEU A 730 -5.63 -25.41 4.97
N GLN A 731 -6.18 -26.16 5.94
CA GLN A 731 -7.63 -26.30 6.15
C GLN A 731 -8.35 -26.75 4.87
N LEU A 732 -7.76 -27.72 4.18
CA LEU A 732 -8.29 -28.34 2.97
C LEU A 732 -8.82 -29.74 3.28
N ASN A 733 -9.86 -30.16 2.56
CA ASN A 733 -10.30 -31.54 2.59
C ASN A 733 -9.17 -32.46 2.09
N MET A 734 -8.95 -33.60 2.74
CA MET A 734 -7.97 -34.63 2.33
C MET A 734 -8.06 -34.98 0.83
N ASN A 735 -9.28 -35.09 0.31
CA ASN A 735 -9.53 -35.43 -1.09
C ASN A 735 -9.18 -34.29 -2.08
N ALA A 736 -8.90 -33.09 -1.57
CA ALA A 736 -8.51 -31.94 -2.37
C ALA A 736 -6.97 -31.78 -2.49
N VAL A 737 -6.18 -32.58 -1.75
CA VAL A 737 -4.72 -32.51 -1.71
C VAL A 737 -4.11 -33.62 -2.58
N GLY A 738 -3.87 -33.35 -3.86
CA GLY A 738 -3.22 -34.33 -4.77
C GLY A 738 -1.70 -34.35 -4.62
N LEU A 739 -1.06 -35.52 -4.68
CA LEU A 739 0.38 -35.65 -4.42
C LEU A 739 1.28 -35.02 -5.49
N ASP A 740 0.79 -34.88 -6.72
CA ASP A 740 1.53 -34.17 -7.78
C ASP A 740 1.21 -32.66 -7.80
N SER A 741 0.51 -32.18 -6.77
CA SER A 741 0.26 -30.75 -6.56
C SER A 741 1.50 -30.07 -5.97
N ASN A 742 1.71 -28.82 -6.37
CA ASN A 742 2.66 -27.93 -5.73
C ASN A 742 2.01 -27.29 -4.50
N LEU A 743 2.69 -27.34 -3.35
CA LEU A 743 2.21 -26.84 -2.07
C LEU A 743 1.73 -25.38 -2.13
N PHE A 744 2.45 -24.51 -2.83
CA PHE A 744 2.11 -23.09 -2.93
C PHE A 744 0.87 -22.85 -3.80
N HIS A 745 0.57 -23.74 -4.75
CA HIS A 745 -0.66 -23.67 -5.55
C HIS A 745 -1.89 -24.08 -4.74
N LEU A 746 -1.72 -24.91 -3.72
CA LEU A 746 -2.78 -25.28 -2.78
C LEU A 746 -3.10 -24.16 -1.77
N GLY A 747 -2.52 -22.97 -1.93
CA GLY A 747 -2.62 -21.88 -0.95
C GLY A 747 -1.56 -21.96 0.15
N GLY A 748 -0.61 -22.88 0.03
CA GLY A 748 0.58 -22.92 0.88
C GLY A 748 1.43 -21.66 0.72
N ASN A 749 2.16 -21.33 1.78
CA ASN A 749 3.08 -20.22 1.83
C ASN A 749 4.25 -20.59 2.76
N SER A 750 5.24 -19.69 2.92
CA SER A 750 6.38 -19.95 3.80
C SER A 750 5.94 -20.27 5.24
N LEU A 751 4.91 -19.59 5.77
CA LEU A 751 4.34 -19.88 7.09
C LEU A 751 3.65 -21.25 7.14
N ALA A 752 2.96 -21.65 6.08
CA ALA A 752 2.38 -22.98 5.97
C ALA A 752 3.47 -24.05 5.91
N ALA A 753 4.56 -23.82 5.17
CA ALA A 753 5.72 -24.73 5.12
C ALA A 753 6.37 -24.88 6.51
N ILE A 754 6.51 -23.79 7.26
CA ILE A 754 6.97 -23.81 8.66
C ILE A 754 6.05 -24.67 9.54
N LYS A 755 4.73 -24.43 9.46
CA LYS A 755 3.73 -25.18 10.23
C LYS A 755 3.75 -26.67 9.86
N LEU A 756 3.90 -26.99 8.57
CA LEU A 756 4.08 -28.34 8.04
C LEU A 756 5.30 -29.02 8.65
N ILE A 757 6.49 -28.39 8.56
CA ILE A 757 7.73 -28.91 9.14
C ILE A 757 7.57 -29.13 10.65
N SER A 758 7.02 -28.15 11.37
CA SER A 758 6.79 -28.25 12.82
C SER A 758 5.91 -29.44 13.18
N ARG A 759 4.87 -29.71 12.38
CA ARG A 759 3.95 -30.82 12.61
C ARG A 759 4.56 -32.17 12.22
N LEU A 760 5.25 -32.24 11.08
CA LEU A 760 5.99 -33.43 10.63
C LEU A 760 7.03 -33.86 11.67
N ARG A 761 7.76 -32.91 12.25
CA ARG A 761 8.73 -33.18 13.33
C ARG A 761 8.08 -33.77 14.58
N ARG A 762 6.86 -33.33 14.94
CA ARG A 762 6.11 -33.92 16.07
C ARG A 762 5.64 -35.35 15.77
N LEU A 763 5.48 -35.68 14.50
CA LEU A 763 5.13 -37.03 14.04
C LEU A 763 6.37 -37.91 13.81
N GLY A 764 7.58 -37.46 14.19
CA GLY A 764 8.82 -38.22 14.07
C GLY A 764 9.55 -38.08 12.73
N TRP A 765 9.12 -37.16 11.86
CA TRP A 765 9.72 -36.95 10.55
C TRP A 765 10.59 -35.70 10.51
N HIS A 766 11.91 -35.88 10.30
CA HIS A 766 12.90 -34.81 10.45
C HIS A 766 13.61 -34.41 9.15
N ASN A 767 13.41 -35.15 8.06
CA ASN A 767 14.22 -35.05 6.84
C ASN A 767 13.89 -33.85 5.95
N LEU A 768 12.67 -33.29 6.06
CA LEU A 768 12.27 -32.13 5.28
C LEU A 768 12.77 -30.82 5.90
N ARG A 769 13.46 -30.03 5.09
CA ARG A 769 13.94 -28.68 5.37
C ARG A 769 13.12 -27.67 4.58
N ARG A 770 13.13 -26.41 5.00
CA ARG A 770 12.40 -25.34 4.29
C ARG A 770 12.87 -25.18 2.84
N THR A 771 14.17 -25.32 2.58
CA THR A 771 14.75 -25.25 1.22
C THR A 771 14.07 -26.23 0.27
N ASP A 772 13.68 -27.39 0.77
CA ASP A 772 13.06 -28.45 -0.02
C ASP A 772 11.69 -28.02 -0.55
N PHE A 773 10.91 -27.30 0.25
CA PHE A 773 9.63 -26.74 -0.18
C PHE A 773 9.79 -25.68 -1.27
N HIS A 774 10.92 -24.98 -1.33
CA HIS A 774 11.17 -23.96 -2.36
C HIS A 774 11.81 -24.55 -3.63
N GLN A 775 12.73 -25.50 -3.48
CA GLN A 775 13.40 -26.17 -4.59
C GLN A 775 12.52 -27.23 -5.27
N HIS A 776 11.74 -27.96 -4.47
CA HIS A 776 10.89 -29.07 -4.91
C HIS A 776 9.50 -28.99 -4.26
N PRO A 777 8.69 -27.97 -4.59
CA PRO A 777 7.41 -27.71 -3.93
C PRO A 777 6.32 -28.76 -4.18
N VAL A 778 6.55 -29.74 -5.05
CA VAL A 778 5.60 -30.80 -5.39
C VAL A 778 5.54 -31.82 -4.25
N LEU A 779 4.33 -32.14 -3.76
CA LEU A 779 4.17 -32.98 -2.58
C LEU A 779 4.79 -34.38 -2.75
N SER A 780 4.77 -34.95 -3.95
CA SER A 780 5.40 -36.23 -4.24
C SER A 780 6.92 -36.19 -4.12
N HIS A 781 7.56 -35.11 -4.55
CA HIS A 781 9.01 -34.91 -4.36
C HIS A 781 9.36 -34.72 -2.89
N LEU A 782 8.52 -33.98 -2.15
CA LEU A 782 8.69 -33.80 -0.71
C LEU A 782 8.51 -35.12 0.04
N ALA A 783 7.55 -35.96 -0.38
CA ALA A 783 7.31 -37.25 0.23
C ALA A 783 8.47 -38.24 0.00
N LEU A 784 9.13 -38.20 -1.17
CA LEU A 784 10.35 -38.96 -1.42
C LEU A 784 11.43 -38.62 -0.40
N LYS A 785 11.71 -37.32 -0.22
CA LYS A 785 12.72 -36.83 0.72
C LYS A 785 12.34 -37.07 2.19
N LEU A 786 11.03 -37.03 2.49
CA LEU A 786 10.50 -37.39 3.81
C LEU A 786 10.80 -38.86 4.13
N GLY A 787 10.68 -39.75 3.14
CA GLY A 787 10.90 -41.20 3.25
C GLY A 787 12.36 -41.67 3.20
N GLU A 788 13.32 -40.79 2.94
CA GLU A 788 14.76 -41.15 2.98
C GLU A 788 15.17 -41.52 4.41
N SER A 789 15.83 -42.67 4.60
CA SER A 789 16.30 -43.07 5.93
C SER A 789 17.41 -42.13 6.40
N ALA A 790 17.24 -41.51 7.58
CA ALA A 790 18.27 -40.68 8.19
C ALA A 790 19.53 -41.52 8.47
N GLN A 791 20.54 -41.44 7.59
CA GLN A 791 21.89 -41.80 7.98
C GLN A 791 22.34 -40.76 9.01
N LEU A 792 22.33 -41.15 10.29
CA LEU A 792 23.04 -40.45 11.35
C LEU A 792 24.52 -40.37 10.96
N GLN A 793 24.94 -39.26 10.38
CA GLN A 793 26.35 -38.85 10.45
C GLN A 793 26.60 -38.42 11.90
N THR A 794 27.20 -39.30 12.69
CA THR A 794 27.84 -38.92 13.95
C THR A 794 28.90 -37.86 13.67
N PRO A 795 28.93 -36.75 14.43
CA PRO A 795 29.99 -35.77 14.30
C PRO A 795 31.34 -36.42 14.67
N PRO A 796 32.44 -36.15 13.96
CA PRO A 796 33.75 -36.64 14.37
C PRO A 796 34.12 -36.05 15.72
N GLU A 797 34.38 -36.93 16.70
CA GLU A 797 34.94 -36.56 17.99
C GLU A 797 36.40 -36.13 17.81
N GLY A 798 36.71 -34.93 18.28
CA GLY A 798 38.05 -34.53 18.72
C GLY A 798 38.98 -33.95 17.65
N GLU A 799 38.91 -32.63 17.46
CA GLU A 799 40.12 -31.86 17.18
C GLU A 799 40.21 -30.67 18.15
N SER A 800 41.23 -30.74 19.00
CA SER A 800 41.67 -29.68 19.91
C SER A 800 42.00 -28.41 19.13
N ALA A 801 41.57 -27.26 19.68
CA ALA A 801 41.92 -25.93 19.20
C ALA A 801 43.42 -25.78 18.94
N SER A 802 43.82 -25.80 17.67
CA SER A 802 45.08 -25.24 17.20
C SER A 802 44.81 -24.38 15.97
N SER A 803 45.56 -23.29 15.89
CA SER A 803 45.39 -22.16 14.97
C SER A 803 45.09 -22.57 13.54
N THR A 804 43.84 -22.43 13.10
CA THR A 804 43.47 -22.61 11.70
C THR A 804 43.44 -21.26 11.00
N ARG A 805 44.40 -21.06 10.08
CA ARG A 805 44.23 -20.11 8.97
C ARG A 805 42.92 -20.47 8.27
N VAL A 806 41.94 -19.57 8.31
CA VAL A 806 40.69 -19.73 7.57
C VAL A 806 41.02 -19.64 6.08
N SER A 807 40.99 -20.77 5.38
CA SER A 807 40.98 -20.78 3.91
C SER A 807 39.55 -20.51 3.43
N TRP A 808 39.37 -19.43 2.68
CA TRP A 808 38.13 -19.14 1.98
C TRP A 808 37.93 -20.17 0.86
N GLU A 809 37.15 -21.22 1.09
CA GLU A 809 36.60 -22.00 -0.02
C GLU A 809 35.33 -21.30 -0.54
N PRO A 810 35.26 -20.93 -1.83
CA PRO A 810 34.04 -20.36 -2.39
C PRO A 810 32.90 -21.37 -2.33
N LEU A 811 31.70 -20.93 -1.94
CA LEU A 811 30.44 -21.67 -2.09
C LEU A 811 30.36 -22.27 -3.51
N GLU A 812 29.83 -23.49 -3.68
CA GLU A 812 29.66 -24.11 -5.01
C GLU A 812 28.88 -23.20 -5.99
N SER A 813 27.91 -22.44 -5.48
CA SER A 813 27.18 -21.41 -6.23
C SER A 813 28.11 -20.33 -6.81
N PHE A 814 29.16 -19.98 -6.07
CA PHE A 814 30.18 -19.01 -6.49
C PHE A 814 31.14 -19.61 -7.53
N ARG A 815 31.48 -20.91 -7.43
CA ARG A 815 32.24 -21.62 -8.49
C ARG A 815 31.46 -21.66 -9.80
N ALA A 816 30.17 -22.04 -9.74
CA ALA A 816 29.30 -22.06 -10.92
C ALA A 816 29.11 -20.66 -11.52
N MET A 817 29.02 -19.62 -10.69
CA MET A 817 28.90 -18.23 -11.16
C MET A 817 30.21 -17.70 -11.76
N ARG A 818 31.37 -18.08 -11.19
CA ARG A 818 32.71 -17.73 -11.71
C ARG A 818 33.01 -18.40 -13.05
N GLU A 819 32.67 -19.69 -13.19
CA GLU A 819 32.76 -20.42 -14.46
C GLU A 819 31.82 -19.84 -15.53
N PHE A 820 30.63 -19.36 -15.14
CA PHE A 820 29.65 -18.80 -16.07
C PHE A 820 29.94 -17.35 -16.49
N LEU A 821 30.48 -16.50 -15.60
CA LEU A 821 30.75 -15.09 -15.86
C LEU A 821 32.09 -14.83 -16.59
N GLY A 822 32.94 -15.84 -16.75
CA GLY A 822 34.14 -15.77 -17.58
C GLY A 822 35.21 -14.77 -17.12
N HIS A 823 35.14 -14.28 -15.87
CA HIS A 823 36.07 -13.30 -15.31
C HIS A 823 36.80 -13.84 -14.08
N ASP A 824 38.12 -13.62 -14.08
CA ASP A 824 39.04 -14.00 -12.99
C ASP A 824 39.16 -12.94 -11.88
N ARG A 825 38.45 -11.80 -12.00
CA ARG A 825 38.52 -10.65 -11.08
C ARG A 825 37.42 -10.67 -10.04
#